data_AF-A0A2E5FKP6-F1
#
_entry.id   AF-A0A2E5FKP6-F1
#
_cell.length_a   1.000
_cell.length_b   1.000
_cell.length_c   1.000
_cell.angle_alpha   90.00
_cell.angle_beta   90.00
_cell.angle_gamma   90.00
#
_symmetry.space_group_name_H-M   'P 1'
#
loop_
_entity.id
_entity.type
_entity.pdbx_description
1 polymer ?
#
loop_
_entity_poly.entity_id
_entity_poly.type
_entity_poly.pdbx_seq_one_letter_code
_entity_poly.pdbx_strand_id
1 'polypeptide(L)'
;MIGHVSKFFLLILLAISSFIIAQELDTFTFTSKRRAYTVLDRIENPKEKAAFQNLLAATDPIEKKDLAESFLKQYPSSWMLAKTYEIAAKSSIEIGDYSLAILHGKKSLQLLPENPLLLVPLSNVQVQQGKLVAAKRNAQRALQILKRIERPLNFEQKRWQQLKPELQASAHFVIGRVAATLAVRHGVESTNHWHSARTSLRQSRLLNPKDLLAAYLLGIAEENLGKSNRAAREYADVANTPNIVQKQAIDSLQKIYKSQERKRSFEQYLQNVLSQPSFYGQQKNKTLQSSPEASYANSASCKGCHDAEHQAWGETGMARMFAAYKKENVFGDFEKNNTFLDSEDIPIVKMSEIDGQHFFSFLISDKKWKTYPVDYTIGSKWQQAYATQLPDGTIHVFPIQYTKLQNRWVNFWAIIDDPGSERAVVRNFPKLTDSTSYQIHCAPCHTSQLRTASGDIKAVDIHFREPGINCEMCHGPSLSHVEAMSAGKPYNKPAHEPPITFGKINHREYVAICAQCHMQSAVAKLGDSGAINYSGKEDFVKRYTNRPYVEFSEKAFYKDGRFRETTFIVESFLRTDCFERGKSHCGNCHNPHPGDAATNIRSLKFLDDPDHMCTQCHDKYTTNPETHTRHAADSEGARCSSCHMPRIMNSLLFKAATHRIDSIPNAETVARFGSAESPNACLICHTDRDTEWLRKELATWKRPNDANNMSREHGRRTGSPVINPSWRSNENQSRLSP
;
A
#
# COMPACT_ATOMS: atom_id res chain seq x y z
N MET A 1 34.14 17.27 6.93
CA MET A 1 33.00 17.30 5.99
C MET A 1 31.75 16.56 6.55
N ILE A 2 31.56 16.51 7.89
CA ILE A 2 30.77 15.43 8.54
C ILE A 2 29.56 15.92 9.38
N GLY A 3 29.37 17.20 9.67
CA GLY A 3 28.37 17.64 10.68
C GLY A 3 27.26 18.61 10.26
N HIS A 4 27.22 19.14 9.03
CA HIS A 4 26.33 20.29 8.68
C HIS A 4 25.22 20.02 7.68
N VAL A 5 25.12 18.80 7.14
CA VAL A 5 24.03 18.42 6.20
C VAL A 5 22.66 18.30 6.92
N SER A 6 22.65 18.29 8.26
CA SER A 6 21.44 18.13 9.08
C SER A 6 20.57 19.40 9.13
N LYS A 7 21.16 20.58 9.35
CA LYS A 7 20.40 21.80 9.73
C LYS A 7 19.50 22.37 8.62
N PHE A 8 19.90 22.27 7.35
CA PHE A 8 19.11 22.83 6.23
C PHE A 8 17.91 21.93 5.84
N PHE A 9 17.98 20.62 6.12
CA PHE A 9 16.86 19.68 5.95
C PHE A 9 15.91 19.68 7.16
N LEU A 10 16.39 20.07 8.35
CA LEU A 10 15.63 20.10 9.60
C LEU A 10 14.56 21.20 9.66
N LEU A 11 14.85 22.40 9.13
CA LEU A 11 13.93 23.55 9.19
C LEU A 11 12.62 23.34 8.40
N ILE A 12 12.61 22.41 7.44
CA ILE A 12 11.44 22.08 6.62
C ILE A 12 10.52 21.06 7.33
N LEU A 13 11.05 20.28 8.28
CA LEU A 13 10.31 19.28 9.09
C LEU A 13 9.54 19.91 10.26
N LEU A 14 9.85 21.16 10.63
CA LEU A 14 9.29 21.86 11.79
C LEU A 14 7.87 22.44 11.59
N ALA A 15 7.28 22.33 10.40
CA ALA A 15 5.92 22.85 10.12
C ALA A 15 4.86 21.73 10.07
N ILE A 16 4.84 20.84 11.07
CA ILE A 16 3.75 19.86 11.25
C ILE A 16 3.39 19.80 12.74
N SER A 17 3.04 20.94 13.31
CA SER A 17 2.36 21.01 14.59
C SER A 17 0.89 21.28 14.32
N SER A 18 0.05 20.40 14.88
CA SER A 18 -1.40 20.51 15.01
C SER A 18 -2.22 20.01 13.81
N PHE A 19 -3.18 19.13 14.12
CA PHE A 19 -4.14 18.45 13.23
C PHE A 19 -3.62 17.17 12.56
N ILE A 20 -3.63 16.08 13.33
CA ILE A 20 -3.63 14.74 12.77
C ILE A 20 -5.07 14.44 12.37
N ILE A 21 -5.37 14.47 11.08
CA ILE A 21 -6.70 14.19 10.53
C ILE A 21 -6.72 12.76 9.98
N ALA A 22 -7.78 12.02 10.29
CA ALA A 22 -8.11 10.76 9.65
C ALA A 22 -9.58 10.75 9.19
N GLN A 23 -9.96 9.75 8.40
CA GLN A 23 -11.30 9.60 7.81
C GLN A 23 -11.70 8.12 7.80
N GLU A 24 -12.98 7.88 7.63
CA GLU A 24 -13.58 6.54 7.66
C GLU A 24 -13.16 5.68 6.46
N LEU A 25 -13.53 4.40 6.55
CA LEU A 25 -13.42 3.41 5.49
C LEU A 25 -14.53 3.65 4.46
N ASP A 26 -14.33 4.61 3.55
CA ASP A 26 -15.24 4.78 2.42
C ASP A 26 -15.03 3.67 1.39
N THR A 27 -16.09 3.06 0.85
CA THR A 27 -15.98 1.97 -0.14
C THR A 27 -15.28 2.41 -1.45
N PHE A 28 -15.27 3.71 -1.75
CA PHE A 28 -14.52 4.30 -2.86
C PHE A 28 -14.16 5.76 -2.60
N THR A 29 -12.91 6.17 -2.85
CA THR A 29 -12.44 7.53 -2.52
C THR A 29 -12.21 8.39 -3.76
N PHE A 30 -12.96 9.49 -3.85
CA PHE A 30 -12.67 10.60 -4.79
C PHE A 30 -11.84 11.68 -4.10
N THR A 31 -11.08 12.43 -4.89
CA THR A 31 -10.24 13.53 -4.37
C THR A 31 -11.09 14.65 -3.71
N SER A 32 -12.35 14.85 -4.15
CA SER A 32 -13.23 15.95 -3.73
C SER A 32 -14.12 15.66 -2.51
N LYS A 33 -14.22 14.41 -2.04
CA LYS A 33 -15.13 13.99 -0.94
C LYS A 33 -14.35 13.29 0.18
N ARG A 34 -13.70 14.08 1.04
CA ARG A 34 -12.84 13.59 2.13
C ARG A 34 -13.27 14.21 3.48
N ARG A 35 -13.80 13.44 4.44
CA ARG A 35 -14.26 13.92 5.79
C ARG A 35 -13.19 13.85 6.89
N ALA A 36 -12.92 14.92 7.63
CA ALA A 36 -11.85 14.97 8.64
C ALA A 36 -12.33 14.63 10.08
N TYR A 37 -11.67 13.70 10.78
CA TYR A 37 -11.71 13.52 12.26
C TYR A 37 -10.29 13.53 12.84
N THR A 38 -10.09 13.71 14.14
CA THR A 38 -8.72 13.77 14.69
C THR A 38 -8.20 12.41 15.17
N VAL A 39 -6.93 12.08 14.91
CA VAL A 39 -6.31 10.84 15.44
C VAL A 39 -6.19 10.88 16.97
N LEU A 40 -6.35 12.05 17.61
CA LEU A 40 -6.46 12.16 19.07
C LEU A 40 -7.78 11.62 19.63
N ASP A 41 -8.81 11.49 18.80
CA ASP A 41 -10.10 10.91 19.20
C ASP A 41 -10.01 9.39 19.37
N ARG A 42 -8.91 8.80 18.90
CA ARG A 42 -8.59 7.37 19.03
C ARG A 42 -7.96 6.98 20.37
N ILE A 43 -7.50 7.97 21.14
CA ILE A 43 -6.88 7.72 22.44
C ILE A 43 -7.97 7.79 23.50
N GLU A 44 -8.52 6.63 23.87
CA GLU A 44 -9.58 6.52 24.87
C GLU A 44 -9.13 7.00 26.26
N ASN A 45 -7.87 6.72 26.62
CA ASN A 45 -7.32 7.10 27.92
C ASN A 45 -6.96 8.59 27.96
N PRO A 46 -7.60 9.41 28.82
CA PRO A 46 -7.34 10.85 28.88
C PRO A 46 -5.89 11.20 29.24
N LYS A 47 -5.22 10.39 30.07
CA LYS A 47 -3.81 10.60 30.45
C LYS A 47 -2.86 10.30 29.30
N GLU A 48 -3.15 9.25 28.53
CA GLU A 48 -2.41 8.95 27.30
C GLU A 48 -2.57 10.08 26.29
N LYS A 49 -3.81 10.57 26.10
CA LYS A 49 -4.11 11.67 25.19
C LYS A 49 -3.34 12.94 25.56
N ALA A 50 -3.36 13.33 26.83
CA ALA A 50 -2.61 14.47 27.33
C ALA A 50 -1.08 14.30 27.16
N ALA A 51 -0.54 13.13 27.47
CA ALA A 51 0.89 12.85 27.28
C ALA A 51 1.30 12.95 25.80
N PHE A 52 0.47 12.46 24.89
CA PHE A 52 0.74 12.57 23.46
C PHE A 52 0.59 14.01 22.94
N GLN A 53 -0.38 14.78 23.45
CA GLN A 53 -0.51 16.20 23.13
C GLN A 53 0.71 17.00 23.58
N ASN A 54 1.22 16.74 24.78
CA ASN A 54 2.45 17.37 25.27
C ASN A 54 3.66 17.04 24.37
N LEU A 55 3.79 15.77 23.95
CA LEU A 55 4.81 15.37 22.99
C LEU A 55 4.71 16.13 21.66
N LEU A 56 3.49 16.34 21.13
CA LEU A 56 3.27 17.07 19.89
C LEU A 56 3.53 18.58 20.03
N ALA A 57 3.33 19.14 21.22
CA ALA A 57 3.51 20.56 21.51
C ALA A 57 4.97 20.95 21.75
N ALA A 58 5.80 20.03 22.24
CA ALA A 58 7.23 20.25 22.43
C ALA A 58 7.89 20.72 21.12
N THR A 59 8.87 21.62 21.22
CA THR A 59 9.62 22.13 20.05
C THR A 59 11.09 21.75 20.09
N ASP A 60 11.68 21.71 21.30
CA ASP A 60 13.07 21.31 21.51
C ASP A 60 13.30 19.82 21.17
N PRO A 61 14.35 19.48 20.40
CA PRO A 61 14.58 18.10 19.99
C PRO A 61 14.95 17.15 21.14
N ILE A 62 15.65 17.63 22.18
CA ILE A 62 16.01 16.80 23.35
C ILE A 62 14.74 16.49 24.13
N GLU A 63 13.94 17.50 24.45
CA GLU A 63 12.66 17.36 25.13
C GLU A 63 11.72 16.42 24.36
N LYS A 64 11.56 16.60 23.04
CA LYS A 64 10.75 15.70 22.21
C LYS A 64 11.20 14.25 22.30
N LYS A 65 12.51 14.01 22.26
CA LYS A 65 13.08 12.66 22.33
C LYS A 65 12.77 12.04 23.69
N ASP A 66 12.97 12.77 24.78
CA ASP A 66 12.71 12.30 26.15
C ASP A 66 11.20 12.05 26.39
N LEU A 67 10.33 12.96 25.95
CA LEU A 67 8.87 12.78 26.02
C LEU A 67 8.40 11.58 25.19
N ALA A 68 8.99 11.36 24.02
CA ALA A 68 8.64 10.22 23.18
C ALA A 68 9.07 8.90 23.84
N GLU A 69 10.28 8.82 24.40
CA GLU A 69 10.74 7.64 25.14
C GLU A 69 9.91 7.36 26.39
N SER A 70 9.53 8.42 27.13
CA SER A 70 8.62 8.33 28.26
C SER A 70 7.25 7.79 27.84
N PHE A 71 6.67 8.33 26.77
CA PHE A 71 5.40 7.86 26.22
C PHE A 71 5.45 6.38 25.83
N LEU A 72 6.52 5.95 25.13
CA LEU A 72 6.70 4.56 24.69
C LEU A 72 6.81 3.58 25.86
N LYS A 73 7.39 4.02 26.99
CA LYS A 73 7.50 3.24 28.22
C LYS A 73 6.17 3.17 28.97
N GLN A 74 5.45 4.29 29.05
CA GLN A 74 4.21 4.39 29.81
C GLN A 74 3.00 3.77 29.08
N TYR A 75 2.97 3.90 27.75
CA TYR A 75 1.86 3.44 26.90
C TYR A 75 2.36 2.48 25.81
N PRO A 76 2.93 1.32 26.18
CA PRO A 76 3.53 0.40 25.23
C PRO A 76 2.51 -0.22 24.28
N SER A 77 1.21 -0.21 24.57
CA SER A 77 0.12 -0.73 23.73
C SER A 77 -0.68 0.37 23.01
N SER A 78 -0.17 1.60 22.99
CA SER A 78 -0.81 2.75 22.35
C SER A 78 -1.02 2.54 20.84
N TRP A 79 -2.05 3.17 20.28
CA TRP A 79 -2.20 3.32 18.82
C TRP A 79 -1.17 4.28 18.21
N MET A 80 -0.57 5.15 19.02
CA MET A 80 0.33 6.20 18.55
C MET A 80 1.78 5.75 18.38
N LEU A 81 2.11 4.49 18.65
CA LEU A 81 3.49 3.98 18.65
C LEU A 81 4.26 4.28 17.37
N ALA A 82 3.64 4.09 16.20
CA ALA A 82 4.30 4.36 14.92
C ALA A 82 4.74 5.83 14.82
N LYS A 83 3.87 6.75 15.25
CA LYS A 83 4.13 8.19 15.23
C LYS A 83 5.10 8.60 16.35
N THR A 84 4.98 8.04 17.54
CA THR A 84 5.90 8.31 18.65
C THR A 84 7.32 7.85 18.32
N TYR A 85 7.49 6.66 17.74
CA TYR A 85 8.79 6.21 17.24
C TYR A 85 9.31 7.07 16.08
N GLU A 86 8.43 7.59 15.21
CA GLU A 86 8.83 8.54 14.16
C GLU A 86 9.38 9.84 14.77
N ILE A 87 8.70 10.41 15.76
CA ILE A 87 9.13 11.62 16.46
C ILE A 87 10.47 11.36 17.15
N ALA A 88 10.58 10.28 17.93
CA ALA A 88 11.81 9.90 18.61
C ALA A 88 12.97 9.70 17.62
N ALA A 89 12.71 9.06 16.47
CA ALA A 89 13.71 8.86 15.44
C ALA A 89 14.18 10.19 14.86
N LYS A 90 13.24 11.06 14.44
CA LYS A 90 13.56 12.38 13.86
C LYS A 90 14.32 13.24 14.85
N SER A 91 13.84 13.40 16.08
CA SER A 91 14.53 14.14 17.14
C SER A 91 15.94 13.61 17.40
N SER A 92 16.14 12.28 17.37
CA SER A 92 17.48 11.68 17.50
C SER A 92 18.41 12.07 16.34
N ILE A 93 17.89 12.23 15.11
CA ILE A 93 18.66 12.76 13.97
C ILE A 93 19.08 14.21 14.23
N GLU A 94 18.19 15.01 14.81
CA GLU A 94 18.42 16.44 15.07
C GLU A 94 19.56 16.67 16.07
N ILE A 95 19.61 15.84 17.11
CA ILE A 95 20.65 15.90 18.15
C ILE A 95 21.92 15.13 17.80
N GLY A 96 21.92 14.40 16.67
CA GLY A 96 23.09 13.63 16.20
C GLY A 96 23.23 12.22 16.76
N ASP A 97 22.24 11.69 17.50
CA ASP A 97 22.21 10.30 17.94
C ASP A 97 21.66 9.38 16.82
N TYR A 98 22.55 9.08 15.88
CA TYR A 98 22.20 8.27 14.71
C TYR A 98 21.91 6.79 15.03
N SER A 99 22.46 6.27 16.12
CA SER A 99 22.20 4.90 16.56
C SER A 99 20.75 4.78 17.03
N LEU A 100 20.32 5.70 17.90
CA LEU A 100 18.95 5.76 18.40
C LEU A 100 17.95 6.12 17.29
N ALA A 101 18.32 7.03 16.39
CA ALA A 101 17.51 7.35 15.20
C ALA A 101 17.23 6.11 14.35
N ILE A 102 18.24 5.26 14.12
CA ILE A 102 18.09 4.00 13.38
C ILE A 102 17.21 3.01 14.15
N LEU A 103 17.38 2.90 15.46
CA LEU A 103 16.59 2.00 16.30
C LEU A 103 15.10 2.37 16.28
N HIS A 104 14.76 3.62 16.59
CA HIS A 104 13.39 4.11 16.58
C HIS A 104 12.81 4.14 15.17
N GLY A 105 13.61 4.52 14.17
CA GLY A 105 13.19 4.50 12.78
C GLY A 105 12.78 3.10 12.31
N LYS A 106 13.55 2.07 12.66
CA LYS A 106 13.19 0.66 12.39
C LYS A 106 11.86 0.28 13.05
N LYS A 107 11.64 0.63 14.33
CA LYS A 107 10.40 0.31 15.06
C LYS A 107 9.17 1.03 14.46
N SER A 108 9.31 2.29 14.06
CA SER A 108 8.24 3.03 13.39
C SER A 108 7.87 2.38 12.05
N LEU A 109 8.87 2.07 11.21
CA LEU A 109 8.67 1.48 9.88
C LEU A 109 8.19 0.02 9.92
N GLN A 110 8.33 -0.68 11.04
CA GLN A 110 7.72 -2.00 11.24
C GLN A 110 6.19 -1.90 11.33
N LEU A 111 5.68 -0.85 11.99
CA LEU A 111 4.25 -0.61 12.16
C LEU A 111 3.64 0.11 10.94
N LEU A 112 4.38 1.08 10.38
CA LEU A 112 3.96 1.86 9.22
C LEU A 112 5.10 1.99 8.19
N PRO A 113 5.26 1.00 7.29
CA PRO A 113 6.32 1.01 6.28
C PRO A 113 6.18 2.12 5.23
N GLU A 114 4.95 2.62 5.00
CA GLU A 114 4.63 3.60 3.96
C GLU A 114 4.84 5.06 4.41
N ASN A 115 5.95 5.34 5.09
CA ASN A 115 6.27 6.67 5.64
C ASN A 115 7.49 7.31 4.93
N PRO A 116 7.30 7.99 3.78
CA PRO A 116 8.40 8.64 3.06
C PRO A 116 9.06 9.76 3.87
N LEU A 117 8.32 10.41 4.79
CA LEU A 117 8.84 11.46 5.67
C LEU A 117 9.83 10.93 6.71
N LEU A 118 9.84 9.62 6.96
CA LEU A 118 10.83 8.96 7.80
C LEU A 118 11.88 8.21 6.96
N LEU A 119 11.46 7.52 5.90
CA LEU A 119 12.36 6.74 5.04
C LEU A 119 13.50 7.59 4.46
N VAL A 120 13.18 8.80 3.96
CA VAL A 120 14.17 9.70 3.36
C VAL A 120 15.24 10.15 4.36
N PRO A 121 14.90 10.81 5.49
CA PRO A 121 15.92 11.23 6.47
C PRO A 121 16.66 10.03 7.09
N LEU A 122 15.97 8.91 7.34
CA LEU A 122 16.60 7.71 7.87
C LEU A 122 17.62 7.11 6.89
N SER A 123 17.29 7.10 5.59
CA SER A 123 18.21 6.63 4.55
C SER A 123 19.46 7.52 4.45
N ASN A 124 19.31 8.83 4.69
CA ASN A 124 20.44 9.75 4.76
C ASN A 124 21.40 9.40 5.90
N VAL A 125 20.86 9.21 7.10
CA VAL A 125 21.62 8.79 8.29
C VAL A 125 22.29 7.43 8.07
N GLN A 126 21.60 6.48 7.45
CA GLN A 126 22.16 5.17 7.15
C GLN A 126 23.38 5.23 6.22
N VAL A 127 23.41 6.12 5.23
CA VAL A 127 24.64 6.29 4.42
C VAL A 127 25.80 6.82 5.26
N GLN A 128 25.55 7.80 6.13
CA GLN A 128 26.57 8.36 7.02
C GLN A 128 27.14 7.30 7.97
N GLN A 129 26.30 6.38 8.43
CA GLN A 129 26.67 5.24 9.26
C GLN A 129 27.24 4.05 8.47
N GLY A 130 27.51 4.21 7.16
CA GLY A 130 28.05 3.15 6.31
C GLY A 130 27.07 2.01 5.97
N LYS A 131 25.80 2.12 6.35
CA LYS A 131 24.73 1.12 6.12
C LYS A 131 24.13 1.27 4.71
N LEU A 132 24.97 1.13 3.69
CA LEU A 132 24.65 1.45 2.30
C LEU A 132 23.47 0.66 1.71
N VAL A 133 23.36 -0.63 2.03
CA VAL A 133 22.27 -1.50 1.53
C VAL A 133 20.92 -1.04 2.09
N ALA A 134 20.85 -0.78 3.39
CA ALA A 134 19.63 -0.29 4.04
C ALA A 134 19.24 1.09 3.52
N ALA A 135 20.20 2.00 3.37
CA ALA A 135 19.98 3.33 2.82
C ALA A 135 19.37 3.29 1.42
N LYS A 136 19.98 2.52 0.50
CA LYS A 136 19.48 2.37 -0.87
C LYS A 136 18.06 1.82 -0.89
N ARG A 137 17.78 0.79 -0.08
CA ARG A 137 16.46 0.17 0.03
C ARG A 137 15.41 1.19 0.51
N ASN A 138 15.70 1.92 1.58
CA ASN A 138 14.78 2.90 2.15
C ASN A 138 14.50 4.06 1.17
N ALA A 139 15.54 4.56 0.48
CA ALA A 139 15.38 5.60 -0.53
C ALA A 139 14.56 5.12 -1.75
N GLN A 140 14.79 3.90 -2.22
CA GLN A 140 13.99 3.30 -3.31
C GLN A 140 12.53 3.13 -2.90
N ARG A 141 12.26 2.64 -1.68
CA ARG A 141 10.91 2.51 -1.15
C ARG A 141 10.23 3.87 -1.02
N ALA A 142 10.94 4.90 -0.55
CA ALA A 142 10.42 6.26 -0.49
C ALA A 142 10.00 6.77 -1.88
N LEU A 143 10.83 6.59 -2.92
CA LEU A 143 10.49 6.97 -4.29
C LEU A 143 9.25 6.24 -4.81
N GLN A 144 9.14 4.93 -4.53
CA GLN A 144 7.97 4.14 -4.92
C GLN A 144 6.68 4.67 -4.30
N ILE A 145 6.72 5.00 -3.00
CA ILE A 145 5.58 5.58 -2.28
C ILE A 145 5.28 6.98 -2.82
N LEU A 146 6.29 7.86 -2.91
CA LEU A 146 6.12 9.25 -3.36
C LEU A 146 5.55 9.33 -4.78
N LYS A 147 5.91 8.41 -5.68
CA LYS A 147 5.33 8.36 -7.02
C LYS A 147 3.81 8.18 -6.99
N ARG A 148 3.30 7.50 -5.97
CA ARG A 148 1.88 7.10 -5.86
C ARG A 148 1.14 7.81 -4.75
N ILE A 149 1.76 8.48 -3.80
CA ILE A 149 1.01 9.05 -2.67
C ILE A 149 0.29 10.34 -3.06
N GLU A 150 -0.98 10.44 -2.67
CA GLU A 150 -1.81 11.63 -2.81
C GLU A 150 -1.43 12.66 -1.75
N ARG A 151 -1.85 13.92 -1.91
CA ARG A 151 -1.64 14.91 -0.87
C ARG A 151 -2.26 14.43 0.45
N PRO A 152 -1.49 14.39 1.57
CA PRO A 152 -2.08 14.15 2.87
C PRO A 152 -2.95 15.33 3.29
N LEU A 153 -4.08 15.05 3.95
CA LEU A 153 -5.10 16.05 4.27
C LEU A 153 -4.59 17.23 5.08
N ASN A 154 -3.66 16.97 5.99
CA ASN A 154 -3.06 17.96 6.89
C ASN A 154 -1.97 18.82 6.22
N PHE A 155 -1.71 18.65 4.92
CA PHE A 155 -0.79 19.49 4.17
C PHE A 155 -1.53 20.43 3.25
N GLU A 156 -1.19 21.72 3.27
CA GLU A 156 -1.65 22.64 2.23
C GLU A 156 -1.17 22.19 0.84
N GLN A 157 -2.00 22.43 -0.19
CA GLN A 157 -1.71 22.04 -1.57
C GLN A 157 -0.36 22.59 -2.06
N LYS A 158 -0.12 23.89 -1.83
CA LYS A 158 1.12 24.57 -2.23
C LYS A 158 2.34 23.98 -1.53
N ARG A 159 2.23 23.68 -0.22
CA ARG A 159 3.31 23.07 0.55
C ARG A 159 3.63 21.67 0.05
N TRP A 160 2.61 20.86 -0.26
CA TRP A 160 2.80 19.52 -0.80
C TRP A 160 3.45 19.52 -2.19
N GLN A 161 3.05 20.46 -3.06
CA GLN A 161 3.65 20.64 -4.38
C GLN A 161 5.14 20.98 -4.33
N GLN A 162 5.63 21.56 -3.23
CA GLN A 162 7.05 21.82 -2.99
C GLN A 162 7.74 20.63 -2.32
N LEU A 163 7.17 20.11 -1.23
CA LEU A 163 7.78 19.07 -0.41
C LEU A 163 7.95 17.73 -1.14
N LYS A 164 6.97 17.34 -1.97
CA LYS A 164 7.01 16.04 -2.67
C LYS A 164 8.21 15.94 -3.63
N PRO A 165 8.45 16.90 -4.55
CA PRO A 165 9.68 16.94 -5.34
C PRO A 165 10.96 16.96 -4.51
N GLU A 166 11.00 17.70 -3.39
CA GLU A 166 12.17 17.77 -2.50
C GLU A 166 12.50 16.40 -1.89
N LEU A 167 11.50 15.67 -1.41
CA LEU A 167 11.67 14.31 -0.88
C LEU A 167 12.15 13.35 -1.97
N GLN A 168 11.61 13.46 -3.18
CA GLN A 168 12.04 12.65 -4.33
C GLN A 168 13.49 12.97 -4.70
N ALA A 169 13.86 14.25 -4.75
CA ALA A 169 15.23 14.68 -4.99
C ALA A 169 16.18 14.10 -3.94
N SER A 170 15.86 14.25 -2.65
CA SER A 170 16.68 13.73 -1.55
C SER A 170 16.83 12.19 -1.59
N ALA A 171 15.78 11.46 -1.94
CA ALA A 171 15.89 10.01 -2.13
C ALA A 171 16.79 9.64 -3.32
N HIS A 172 16.68 10.34 -4.45
CA HIS A 172 17.58 10.19 -5.58
C HIS A 172 19.03 10.52 -5.23
N PHE A 173 19.26 11.59 -4.46
CA PHE A 173 20.56 11.96 -3.93
C PHE A 173 21.16 10.84 -3.07
N VAL A 174 20.38 10.24 -2.16
CA VAL A 174 20.83 9.11 -1.33
C VAL A 174 21.26 7.92 -2.20
N ILE A 175 20.46 7.54 -3.20
CA ILE A 175 20.80 6.44 -4.11
C ILE A 175 22.09 6.76 -4.87
N GLY A 176 22.22 8.01 -5.35
CA GLY A 176 23.41 8.50 -6.02
C GLY A 176 24.66 8.44 -5.14
N ARG A 177 24.55 8.88 -3.88
CA ARG A 177 25.62 8.83 -2.88
C ARG A 177 26.03 7.41 -2.52
N VAL A 178 25.08 6.50 -2.37
CA VAL A 178 25.39 5.07 -2.18
C VAL A 178 26.19 4.53 -3.37
N ALA A 179 25.73 4.80 -4.60
CA ALA A 179 26.41 4.33 -5.79
C ALA A 179 27.82 4.92 -5.92
N ALA A 180 28.01 6.22 -5.69
CA ALA A 180 29.33 6.85 -5.67
C ALA A 180 30.24 6.26 -4.59
N THR A 181 29.71 5.99 -3.39
CA THR A 181 30.48 5.36 -2.30
C THR A 181 30.95 3.96 -2.68
N LEU A 182 30.10 3.16 -3.32
CA LEU A 182 30.47 1.85 -3.84
C LEU A 182 31.51 1.98 -4.96
N ALA A 183 31.35 2.95 -5.86
CA ALA A 183 32.29 3.19 -6.94
C ALA A 183 33.71 3.44 -6.40
N VAL A 184 33.84 4.31 -5.39
CA VAL A 184 35.12 4.58 -4.73
C VAL A 184 35.72 3.33 -4.07
N ARG A 185 34.88 2.47 -3.47
CA ARG A 185 35.34 1.21 -2.83
C ARG A 185 35.81 0.15 -3.82
N HIS A 186 35.22 0.11 -5.01
CA HIS A 186 35.51 -0.92 -6.03
C HIS A 186 36.62 -0.53 -7.03
N GLY A 187 37.12 0.71 -6.99
CA GLY A 187 38.28 1.14 -7.78
C GLY A 187 38.11 0.92 -9.28
N VAL A 188 38.88 0.01 -9.87
CA VAL A 188 38.93 -0.24 -11.32
C VAL A 188 37.63 -0.85 -11.87
N GLU A 189 36.83 -1.54 -11.05
CA GLU A 189 35.54 -2.15 -11.45
C GLU A 189 34.33 -1.21 -11.25
N SER A 190 34.56 0.10 -11.11
CA SER A 190 33.56 1.07 -10.62
C SER A 190 32.64 1.69 -11.67
N THR A 191 32.86 1.46 -12.97
CA THR A 191 32.17 2.16 -14.06
C THR A 191 30.64 2.05 -13.99
N ASN A 192 30.11 0.86 -13.67
CA ASN A 192 28.66 0.65 -13.51
C ASN A 192 28.09 1.43 -12.31
N HIS A 193 28.87 1.55 -11.23
CA HIS A 193 28.48 2.33 -10.07
C HIS A 193 28.51 3.83 -10.36
N TRP A 194 29.49 4.34 -11.11
CA TRP A 194 29.50 5.73 -11.56
C TRP A 194 28.34 6.06 -12.51
N HIS A 195 27.99 5.15 -13.42
CA HIS A 195 26.78 5.31 -14.24
C HIS A 195 25.51 5.37 -13.38
N SER A 196 25.39 4.50 -12.38
CA SER A 196 24.25 4.50 -11.45
C SER A 196 24.18 5.77 -10.61
N ALA A 197 25.34 6.26 -10.15
CA ALA A 197 25.47 7.52 -9.42
C ALA A 197 25.01 8.70 -10.28
N ARG A 198 25.56 8.81 -11.49
CA ARG A 198 25.20 9.84 -12.48
C ARG A 198 23.70 9.86 -12.74
N THR A 199 23.09 8.71 -13.06
CA THR A 199 21.65 8.63 -13.34
C THR A 199 20.80 9.14 -12.18
N SER A 200 21.12 8.72 -10.95
CA SER A 200 20.34 9.10 -9.77
C SER A 200 20.56 10.56 -9.39
N LEU A 201 21.80 11.05 -9.43
CA LEU A 201 22.12 12.44 -9.09
C LEU A 201 21.56 13.44 -10.10
N ARG A 202 21.50 13.08 -11.38
CA ARG A 202 20.79 13.88 -12.39
C ARG A 202 19.31 14.02 -12.07
N GLN A 203 18.64 12.93 -11.67
CA GLN A 203 17.23 13.01 -11.24
C GLN A 203 17.07 13.88 -9.99
N SER A 204 18.02 13.80 -9.05
CA SER A 204 18.06 14.72 -7.90
C SER A 204 18.16 16.19 -8.33
N ARG A 205 19.07 16.52 -9.26
CA ARG A 205 19.27 17.87 -9.78
C ARG A 205 18.07 18.39 -10.56
N LEU A 206 17.41 17.52 -11.34
CA LEU A 206 16.18 17.85 -12.07
C LEU A 206 15.04 18.28 -11.12
N LEU A 207 14.88 17.54 -10.01
CA LEU A 207 13.81 17.79 -9.04
C LEU A 207 14.16 18.93 -8.06
N ASN A 208 15.45 19.10 -7.75
CA ASN A 208 15.95 20.18 -6.90
C ASN A 208 17.28 20.75 -7.42
N PRO A 209 17.23 21.72 -8.34
CA PRO A 209 18.43 22.36 -8.90
C PRO A 209 19.25 23.19 -7.90
N LYS A 210 18.76 23.40 -6.68
CA LYS A 210 19.46 24.16 -5.63
C LYS A 210 20.31 23.28 -4.72
N ASP A 211 20.24 21.96 -4.86
CA ASP A 211 21.08 21.04 -4.10
C ASP A 211 22.51 21.04 -4.64
N LEU A 212 23.39 21.80 -3.99
CA LEU A 212 24.79 21.96 -4.35
C LEU A 212 25.64 20.72 -3.98
N LEU A 213 25.21 19.92 -3.00
CA LEU A 213 25.88 18.66 -2.68
C LEU A 213 25.60 17.60 -3.76
N ALA A 214 24.36 17.55 -4.25
CA ALA A 214 24.02 16.73 -5.41
C ALA A 214 24.80 17.16 -6.65
N ALA A 215 24.98 18.46 -6.87
CA ALA A 215 25.74 19.01 -7.99
C ALA A 215 27.22 18.61 -7.91
N TYR A 216 27.84 18.83 -6.75
CA TYR A 216 29.23 18.47 -6.52
C TYR A 216 29.49 16.98 -6.75
N LEU A 217 28.65 16.13 -6.17
CA LEU A 217 28.80 14.68 -6.32
C LEU A 217 28.52 14.21 -7.76
N LEU A 218 27.63 14.89 -8.48
CA LEU A 218 27.41 14.62 -9.90
C LEU A 218 28.62 15.03 -10.73
N GLY A 219 29.26 16.15 -10.42
CA GLY A 219 30.54 16.56 -11.02
C GLY A 219 31.59 15.46 -10.89
N ILE A 220 31.75 14.88 -9.70
CA ILE A 220 32.66 13.75 -9.46
C ILE A 220 32.29 12.55 -10.34
N ALA A 221 31.00 12.22 -10.44
CA ALA A 221 30.55 11.10 -11.24
C ALA A 221 30.78 11.32 -12.75
N GLU A 222 30.55 12.53 -13.28
CA GLU A 222 30.82 12.87 -14.67
C GLU A 222 32.32 12.84 -14.98
N GLU A 223 33.17 13.34 -14.06
CA GLU A 223 34.63 13.32 -14.18
C GLU A 223 35.17 11.88 -14.28
N ASN A 224 34.73 11.00 -13.37
CA ASN A 224 35.11 9.58 -13.39
C ASN A 224 34.58 8.81 -14.61
N LEU A 225 33.62 9.38 -15.35
CA LEU A 225 33.10 8.85 -16.61
C LEU A 225 33.74 9.53 -17.85
N GLY A 226 34.79 10.33 -17.64
CA GLY A 226 35.50 11.04 -18.71
C GLY A 226 34.68 12.16 -19.37
N LYS A 227 33.71 12.74 -18.66
CA LYS A 227 32.82 13.80 -19.16
C LYS A 227 33.21 15.16 -18.57
N SER A 228 34.45 15.58 -18.78
CA SER A 228 35.04 16.78 -18.17
C SER A 228 34.25 18.07 -18.37
N ASN A 229 33.64 18.30 -19.56
CA ASN A 229 32.82 19.50 -19.78
C ASN A 229 31.53 19.50 -18.93
N ARG A 230 30.95 18.30 -18.71
CA ARG A 230 29.77 18.16 -17.85
C ARG A 230 30.15 18.32 -16.38
N ALA A 231 31.28 17.72 -15.98
CA ALA A 231 31.83 17.90 -14.64
C ALA A 231 32.12 19.37 -14.33
N ALA A 232 32.75 20.09 -15.25
CA ALA A 232 33.02 21.53 -15.12
C ALA A 232 31.74 22.34 -14.89
N ARG A 233 30.66 22.04 -15.61
CA ARG A 233 29.36 22.73 -15.43
C ARG A 233 28.80 22.56 -14.03
N GLU A 234 28.83 21.33 -13.50
CA GLU A 234 28.33 21.04 -12.14
C GLU A 234 29.23 21.66 -11.06
N TYR A 235 30.55 21.61 -11.22
CA TYR A 235 31.48 22.27 -10.28
C TYR A 235 31.36 23.80 -10.32
N ALA A 236 31.11 24.39 -11.48
CA ALA A 236 30.90 25.83 -11.63
C ALA A 236 29.65 26.29 -10.86
N ASP A 237 28.54 25.56 -10.93
CA ASP A 237 27.33 25.84 -10.14
C ASP A 237 27.63 25.88 -8.63
N VAL A 238 28.47 24.95 -8.16
CA VAL A 238 28.87 24.86 -6.75
C VAL A 238 29.87 25.94 -6.36
N ALA A 239 30.80 26.29 -7.25
CA ALA A 239 31.81 27.32 -7.01
C ALA A 239 31.19 28.72 -6.87
N ASN A 240 30.08 28.98 -7.57
CA ASN A 240 29.43 30.28 -7.65
C ASN A 240 28.58 30.66 -6.42
N THR A 241 28.40 29.77 -5.44
CA THR A 241 27.56 30.03 -4.26
C THR A 241 28.28 29.58 -2.99
N PRO A 242 28.36 30.40 -1.92
CA PRO A 242 28.97 29.98 -0.65
C PRO A 242 28.33 28.71 -0.08
N ASN A 243 29.13 27.65 0.09
CA ASN A 243 28.67 26.36 0.61
C ASN A 243 29.83 25.50 1.14
N ILE A 244 29.50 24.38 1.80
CA ILE A 244 30.49 23.52 2.49
C ILE A 244 31.45 22.74 1.57
N VAL A 245 31.13 22.60 0.28
CA VAL A 245 31.94 21.93 -0.74
C VAL A 245 32.49 22.90 -1.80
N GLN A 246 32.32 24.21 -1.59
CA GLN A 246 32.70 25.25 -2.57
C GLN A 246 34.19 25.18 -2.90
N LYS A 247 35.05 25.08 -1.88
CA LYS A 247 36.51 24.98 -2.07
C LYS A 247 36.88 23.77 -2.92
N GLN A 248 36.33 22.60 -2.59
CA GLN A 248 36.61 21.36 -3.31
C GLN A 248 36.10 21.41 -4.75
N ALA A 249 34.97 22.07 -5.01
CA ALA A 249 34.46 22.29 -6.35
C ALA A 249 35.37 23.23 -7.15
N ILE A 250 35.85 24.33 -6.55
CA ILE A 250 36.82 25.24 -7.17
C ILE A 250 38.11 24.49 -7.52
N ASP A 251 38.66 23.72 -6.58
CA ASP A 251 39.89 22.93 -6.80
C ASP A 251 39.72 21.93 -7.95
N SER A 252 38.56 21.28 -8.03
CA SER A 252 38.25 20.31 -9.10
C SER A 252 38.05 21.02 -10.45
N LEU A 253 37.36 22.16 -10.46
CA LEU A 253 37.18 22.98 -11.66
C LEU A 253 38.51 23.54 -12.18
N GLN A 254 39.41 23.96 -11.29
CA GLN A 254 40.75 24.44 -11.65
C GLN A 254 41.60 23.34 -12.29
N LYS A 255 41.48 22.08 -11.84
CA LYS A 255 42.14 20.94 -12.48
C LYS A 255 41.66 20.75 -13.91
N ILE A 256 40.34 20.78 -14.12
CA ILE A 256 39.74 20.67 -15.46
C ILE A 256 40.22 21.83 -16.35
N TYR A 257 40.14 23.06 -15.85
CA TYR A 257 40.64 24.26 -16.54
C TYR A 257 42.10 24.09 -16.99
N LYS A 258 43.02 23.72 -16.08
CA LYS A 258 44.45 23.51 -16.41
C LYS A 258 44.70 22.45 -17.49
N SER A 259 43.79 21.47 -17.61
CA SER A 259 43.86 20.39 -18.59
C SER A 259 43.25 20.72 -19.96
N GLN A 260 42.33 21.70 -20.04
CA GLN A 260 41.55 22.00 -21.25
C GLN A 260 41.81 23.38 -21.86
N GLU A 261 42.04 24.40 -21.03
CA GLU A 261 42.02 25.80 -21.45
C GLU A 261 43.17 26.58 -20.78
N ARG A 262 44.02 27.24 -21.59
CA ARG A 262 45.14 28.07 -21.09
C ARG A 262 45.14 29.50 -21.62
N LYS A 263 44.12 29.88 -22.39
CA LYS A 263 44.06 31.16 -23.13
C LYS A 263 43.21 32.26 -22.44
N ARG A 264 42.33 31.89 -21.51
CA ARG A 264 41.45 32.81 -20.76
C ARG A 264 41.83 32.80 -19.29
N SER A 265 41.52 33.84 -18.51
CA SER A 265 41.67 33.74 -17.05
C SER A 265 40.70 32.68 -16.49
N PHE A 266 40.98 32.17 -15.27
CA PHE A 266 40.09 31.21 -14.63
C PHE A 266 38.69 31.80 -14.40
N GLU A 267 38.60 33.08 -14.05
CA GLU A 267 37.34 33.82 -13.88
C GLU A 267 36.55 33.89 -15.20
N GLN A 268 37.23 34.17 -16.32
CA GLN A 268 36.62 34.19 -17.65
C GLN A 268 36.15 32.79 -18.07
N TYR A 269 36.91 31.75 -17.76
CA TYR A 269 36.50 30.36 -17.96
C TYR A 269 35.25 30.02 -17.14
N LEU A 270 35.23 30.36 -15.85
CA LEU A 270 34.10 30.13 -14.96
C LEU A 270 32.82 30.80 -15.48
N GLN A 271 32.89 32.07 -15.87
CA GLN A 271 31.74 32.79 -16.44
C GLN A 271 31.26 32.16 -17.76
N ASN A 272 32.19 31.71 -18.61
CA ASN A 272 31.85 31.01 -19.85
C ASN A 272 31.20 29.64 -19.61
N VAL A 273 31.58 28.91 -18.56
CA VAL A 273 30.93 27.65 -18.19
C VAL A 273 29.53 27.91 -17.61
N LEU A 274 29.39 28.93 -16.77
CA LEU A 274 28.10 29.31 -16.17
C LEU A 274 27.08 29.82 -17.22
N SER A 275 27.55 30.49 -18.27
CA SER A 275 26.70 30.99 -19.36
C SER A 275 26.18 29.89 -20.29
N GLN A 276 26.75 28.67 -20.24
CA GLN A 276 26.23 27.54 -21.00
C GLN A 276 24.89 27.07 -20.43
N PRO A 277 23.91 26.77 -21.29
CA PRO A 277 22.61 26.29 -20.87
C PRO A 277 22.75 25.02 -20.04
N SER A 278 21.99 24.96 -18.94
CA SER A 278 21.90 23.79 -18.08
C SER A 278 21.45 22.56 -18.88
N PHE A 279 22.08 21.41 -18.66
CA PHE A 279 21.70 20.13 -19.29
C PHE A 279 20.34 19.60 -18.82
N TYR A 280 19.66 20.31 -17.91
CA TYR A 280 18.39 19.92 -17.29
C TYR A 280 17.15 20.54 -17.94
N GLY A 281 17.28 21.23 -19.07
CA GLY A 281 16.17 21.83 -19.82
C GLY A 281 15.59 20.94 -20.91
N GLN A 282 14.25 20.83 -20.94
CA GLN A 282 13.38 20.20 -21.94
C GLN A 282 13.14 18.68 -21.84
N GLN A 283 12.19 18.29 -20.98
CA GLN A 283 11.33 17.14 -21.29
C GLN A 283 10.26 17.59 -22.29
N LYS A 284 10.30 17.03 -23.50
CA LYS A 284 9.18 17.14 -24.45
C LYS A 284 8.01 16.34 -23.89
N ASN A 285 6.96 17.03 -23.47
CA ASN A 285 5.67 16.40 -23.19
C ASN A 285 5.12 15.89 -24.52
N LYS A 286 5.06 14.56 -24.66
CA LYS A 286 4.40 13.91 -25.78
C LYS A 286 2.91 13.92 -25.48
N THR A 287 2.18 14.80 -26.16
CA THR A 287 0.71 14.85 -26.07
C THR A 287 0.15 13.88 -27.10
N LEU A 288 -0.70 12.94 -26.67
CA LEU A 288 -1.48 12.10 -27.57
C LEU A 288 -2.95 12.16 -27.16
N GLN A 289 -3.78 12.53 -28.13
CA GLN A 289 -5.24 12.63 -28.04
C GLN A 289 -5.87 11.52 -28.86
N SER A 290 -6.79 10.75 -28.27
CA SER A 290 -7.96 10.18 -28.95
C SER A 290 -8.98 9.66 -27.92
N SER A 291 -10.25 9.55 -28.35
CA SER A 291 -11.42 9.27 -27.48
C SER A 291 -11.45 7.82 -26.92
N PRO A 292 -11.73 7.60 -25.63
CA PRO A 292 -11.67 6.29 -24.96
C PRO A 292 -12.74 5.25 -25.37
N GLU A 293 -13.93 5.68 -25.76
CA GLU A 293 -15.10 4.79 -25.91
C GLU A 293 -15.01 3.90 -27.17
N ALA A 294 -14.34 4.40 -28.22
CA ALA A 294 -14.13 3.74 -29.50
C ALA A 294 -12.97 2.73 -29.50
N SER A 295 -12.44 2.33 -28.34
CA SER A 295 -11.30 1.38 -28.24
C SER A 295 -11.62 0.06 -27.55
N TYR A 296 -12.85 -0.11 -27.03
CA TYR A 296 -13.29 -1.31 -26.29
C TYR A 296 -14.24 -2.16 -27.13
N ALA A 297 -14.07 -3.48 -27.10
CA ALA A 297 -14.78 -4.44 -27.93
C ALA A 297 -15.99 -5.09 -27.24
N ASN A 298 -16.12 -5.03 -25.91
CA ASN A 298 -17.00 -5.83 -25.03
C ASN A 298 -16.56 -7.30 -24.86
N SER A 299 -17.10 -7.96 -23.83
CA SER A 299 -16.79 -9.37 -23.51
C SER A 299 -17.29 -10.37 -24.56
N ALA A 300 -18.46 -10.13 -25.16
CA ALA A 300 -19.07 -11.03 -26.14
C ALA A 300 -18.18 -11.22 -27.38
N SER A 301 -17.46 -10.18 -27.79
CA SER A 301 -16.49 -10.21 -28.90
C SER A 301 -15.33 -11.18 -28.65
N CYS A 302 -15.03 -11.53 -27.40
CA CYS A 302 -13.93 -12.44 -27.06
C CYS A 302 -14.32 -13.92 -27.29
N LYS A 303 -15.60 -14.27 -27.14
CA LYS A 303 -16.08 -15.67 -27.11
C LYS A 303 -15.69 -16.47 -28.36
N GLY A 304 -15.75 -15.87 -29.55
CA GLY A 304 -15.48 -16.58 -30.80
C GLY A 304 -14.07 -17.16 -30.92
N CYS A 305 -13.08 -16.53 -30.28
CA CYS A 305 -11.68 -16.98 -30.28
C CYS A 305 -11.22 -17.55 -28.92
N HIS A 306 -11.87 -17.16 -27.82
CA HIS A 306 -11.52 -17.50 -26.44
C HIS A 306 -12.69 -18.15 -25.69
N ASP A 307 -13.32 -19.17 -26.30
CA ASP A 307 -14.56 -19.76 -25.76
C ASP A 307 -14.33 -20.41 -24.38
N ALA A 308 -13.22 -21.12 -24.19
CA ALA A 308 -12.90 -21.77 -22.91
C ALA A 308 -12.71 -20.75 -21.77
N GLU A 309 -11.91 -19.70 -21.99
CA GLU A 309 -11.71 -18.64 -21.01
C GLU A 309 -12.99 -17.86 -20.75
N HIS A 310 -13.79 -17.58 -21.79
CA HIS A 310 -15.06 -16.86 -21.66
C HIS A 310 -16.07 -17.67 -20.83
N GLN A 311 -16.20 -18.98 -21.07
CA GLN A 311 -17.07 -19.85 -20.29
C GLN A 311 -16.63 -19.92 -18.82
N ALA A 312 -15.34 -20.18 -18.59
CA ALA A 312 -14.77 -20.22 -17.25
C ALA A 312 -14.95 -18.88 -16.49
N TRP A 313 -14.66 -17.76 -17.15
CA TRP A 313 -14.84 -16.42 -16.60
C TRP A 313 -16.30 -16.15 -16.20
N GLY A 314 -17.28 -16.56 -17.02
CA GLY A 314 -18.70 -16.35 -16.77
C GLY A 314 -19.20 -16.95 -15.44
N GLU A 315 -18.54 -18.00 -14.95
CA GLU A 315 -18.85 -18.65 -13.67
C GLU A 315 -18.13 -18.02 -12.47
N THR A 316 -17.22 -17.08 -12.71
CA THR A 316 -16.47 -16.44 -11.63
C THR A 316 -17.30 -15.41 -10.87
N GLY A 317 -16.89 -15.15 -9.63
CA GLY A 317 -17.45 -14.05 -8.84
C GLY A 317 -17.17 -12.66 -9.45
N MET A 318 -16.17 -12.51 -10.33
CA MET A 318 -15.87 -11.25 -11.01
C MET A 318 -16.92 -10.94 -12.08
N ALA A 319 -17.24 -11.92 -12.94
CA ALA A 319 -18.29 -11.79 -13.94
C ALA A 319 -19.67 -11.58 -13.29
N ARG A 320 -19.93 -12.30 -12.19
CA ARG A 320 -21.23 -12.33 -11.49
C ARG A 320 -21.29 -11.37 -10.29
N MET A 321 -20.37 -10.40 -10.17
CA MET A 321 -20.37 -9.48 -9.04
C MET A 321 -21.56 -8.53 -9.08
N PHE A 322 -21.97 -8.13 -10.28
CA PHE A 322 -23.17 -7.34 -10.50
C PHE A 322 -23.91 -7.92 -11.70
N ALA A 323 -25.20 -8.16 -11.55
CA ALA A 323 -26.02 -8.74 -12.61
C ALA A 323 -27.45 -8.17 -12.58
N ALA A 324 -28.02 -7.98 -13.76
CA ALA A 324 -29.45 -7.73 -13.90
C ALA A 324 -30.27 -8.89 -13.32
N TYR A 325 -31.47 -8.60 -12.86
CA TYR A 325 -32.37 -9.59 -12.28
C TYR A 325 -32.60 -10.76 -13.22
N LYS A 326 -32.41 -11.96 -12.68
CA LYS A 326 -32.90 -13.23 -13.21
C LYS A 326 -33.29 -14.06 -12.01
N LYS A 327 -34.44 -14.74 -12.06
CA LYS A 327 -34.96 -15.51 -10.93
C LYS A 327 -33.93 -16.54 -10.44
N GLU A 328 -33.25 -17.20 -11.36
CA GLU A 328 -32.22 -18.22 -11.08
C GLU A 328 -30.97 -17.68 -10.35
N ASN A 329 -30.73 -16.36 -10.39
CA ASN A 329 -29.57 -15.72 -9.74
C ASN A 329 -29.86 -15.23 -8.32
N VAL A 330 -31.14 -15.18 -7.93
CA VAL A 330 -31.56 -14.72 -6.62
C VAL A 330 -31.40 -15.84 -5.60
N PHE A 331 -30.79 -15.54 -4.45
CA PHE A 331 -30.77 -16.45 -3.32
C PHE A 331 -31.13 -15.78 -2.00
N GLY A 332 -32.09 -16.34 -1.31
CA GLY A 332 -32.54 -15.85 -0.02
C GLY A 332 -33.84 -16.53 0.36
N ASP A 333 -34.23 -16.38 1.62
CA ASP A 333 -35.51 -16.90 2.08
C ASP A 333 -36.59 -15.81 1.92
N PHE A 334 -37.33 -15.90 0.81
CA PHE A 334 -38.44 -15.01 0.46
C PHE A 334 -39.82 -15.55 0.89
N GLU A 335 -39.87 -16.75 1.48
CA GLU A 335 -41.12 -17.44 1.80
C GLU A 335 -41.33 -17.59 3.31
N LYS A 336 -40.35 -18.14 4.04
CA LYS A 336 -40.51 -18.55 5.45
C LYS A 336 -39.94 -17.50 6.40
N ASN A 337 -38.65 -17.22 6.32
CA ASN A 337 -37.96 -16.24 7.15
C ASN A 337 -37.79 -14.91 6.40
N ASN A 338 -38.89 -14.43 5.82
CA ASN A 338 -38.91 -13.34 4.86
C ASN A 338 -39.22 -11.96 5.49
N THR A 339 -39.11 -11.85 6.81
CA THR A 339 -39.36 -10.60 7.54
C THR A 339 -38.12 -10.22 8.34
N PHE A 340 -37.67 -8.96 8.19
CA PHE A 340 -36.59 -8.38 8.98
C PHE A 340 -37.17 -7.45 10.06
N LEU A 341 -36.74 -7.67 11.29
CA LEU A 341 -37.17 -6.93 12.47
C LEU A 341 -36.11 -5.89 12.87
N ASP A 342 -36.53 -4.77 13.46
CA ASP A 342 -35.62 -3.84 14.14
C ASP A 342 -35.30 -4.33 15.57
N SER A 343 -34.57 -3.51 16.34
CA SER A 343 -34.15 -3.85 17.70
C SER A 343 -35.31 -3.93 18.72
N GLU A 344 -36.51 -3.50 18.32
CA GLU A 344 -37.73 -3.54 19.14
C GLU A 344 -38.68 -4.67 18.67
N ASP A 345 -38.16 -5.62 17.87
CA ASP A 345 -38.90 -6.73 17.26
C ASP A 345 -40.04 -6.28 16.32
N ILE A 346 -39.98 -5.05 15.80
CA ILE A 346 -40.98 -4.53 14.87
C ILE A 346 -40.59 -4.91 13.44
N PRO A 347 -41.51 -5.50 12.65
CA PRO A 347 -41.29 -5.73 11.22
C PRO A 347 -41.06 -4.43 10.46
N ILE A 348 -39.86 -4.27 9.90
CA ILE A 348 -39.46 -3.07 9.13
C ILE A 348 -39.17 -3.37 7.67
N VAL A 349 -38.85 -4.61 7.32
CA VAL A 349 -38.68 -5.05 5.93
C VAL A 349 -39.38 -6.38 5.72
N LYS A 350 -40.07 -6.53 4.60
CA LYS A 350 -40.65 -7.80 4.14
C LYS A 350 -40.12 -8.12 2.75
N MET A 351 -39.70 -9.36 2.57
CA MET A 351 -39.23 -9.91 1.31
C MET A 351 -40.36 -10.79 0.77
N SER A 352 -40.66 -10.70 -0.51
CA SER A 352 -41.74 -11.47 -1.12
C SER A 352 -41.44 -11.82 -2.56
N GLU A 353 -42.02 -12.91 -3.04
CA GLU A 353 -42.14 -13.23 -4.47
C GLU A 353 -43.58 -13.00 -4.91
N ILE A 354 -43.79 -12.20 -5.95
CA ILE A 354 -45.09 -11.92 -6.56
C ILE A 354 -44.96 -12.17 -8.06
N ASP A 355 -45.76 -13.08 -8.61
CA ASP A 355 -45.75 -13.45 -10.04
C ASP A 355 -44.35 -13.82 -10.60
N GLY A 356 -43.52 -14.50 -9.80
CA GLY A 356 -42.17 -14.89 -10.21
C GLY A 356 -41.10 -13.80 -10.06
N GLN A 357 -41.47 -12.60 -9.62
CA GLN A 357 -40.59 -11.47 -9.38
C GLN A 357 -40.36 -11.26 -7.88
N HIS A 358 -39.12 -11.00 -7.48
CA HIS A 358 -38.78 -10.72 -6.09
C HIS A 358 -38.92 -9.23 -5.76
N PHE A 359 -39.40 -8.95 -4.54
CA PHE A 359 -39.67 -7.61 -4.02
C PHE A 359 -39.19 -7.43 -2.58
N PHE A 360 -38.92 -6.18 -2.22
CA PHE A 360 -38.69 -5.74 -0.84
C PHE A 360 -39.67 -4.62 -0.50
N SER A 361 -40.42 -4.80 0.59
CA SER A 361 -41.29 -3.79 1.17
C SER A 361 -40.64 -3.20 2.42
N PHE A 362 -40.50 -1.89 2.47
CA PHE A 362 -39.92 -1.15 3.61
C PHE A 362 -40.99 -0.37 4.35
N LEU A 363 -40.98 -0.42 5.68
CA LEU A 363 -41.84 0.40 6.53
C LEU A 363 -41.30 1.83 6.59
N ILE A 364 -42.06 2.80 6.05
CA ILE A 364 -41.65 4.22 5.99
C ILE A 364 -42.16 5.01 7.21
N SER A 365 -43.41 4.75 7.61
CA SER A 365 -44.07 5.32 8.77
C SER A 365 -45.08 4.32 9.29
N ASP A 366 -45.65 4.55 10.48
CA ASP A 366 -46.63 3.65 11.07
C ASP A 366 -47.71 3.28 10.05
N LYS A 367 -47.82 1.96 9.78
CA LYS A 367 -48.74 1.33 8.81
C LYS A 367 -48.51 1.63 7.33
N LYS A 368 -47.48 2.40 6.93
CA LYS A 368 -47.20 2.71 5.52
C LYS A 368 -45.95 1.98 5.01
N TRP A 369 -46.17 1.02 4.11
CA TRP A 369 -45.13 0.27 3.43
C TRP A 369 -44.88 0.81 2.02
N LYS A 370 -43.62 0.77 1.57
CA LYS A 370 -43.25 1.04 0.18
C LYS A 370 -42.52 -0.16 -0.39
N THR A 371 -43.04 -0.68 -1.49
CA THR A 371 -42.53 -1.89 -2.16
C THR A 371 -41.66 -1.50 -3.35
N TYR A 372 -40.55 -2.20 -3.51
CA TYR A 372 -39.60 -2.03 -4.60
C TYR A 372 -39.31 -3.39 -5.26
N PRO A 373 -39.28 -3.47 -6.60
CA PRO A 373 -38.81 -4.66 -7.29
C PRO A 373 -37.31 -4.84 -7.10
N VAL A 374 -36.84 -6.09 -7.17
CA VAL A 374 -35.43 -6.40 -7.32
C VAL A 374 -35.08 -6.32 -8.80
N ASP A 375 -34.33 -5.29 -9.20
CA ASP A 375 -33.88 -5.10 -10.59
C ASP A 375 -32.45 -5.61 -10.80
N TYR A 376 -31.65 -5.68 -9.73
CA TYR A 376 -30.27 -6.13 -9.77
C TYR A 376 -29.86 -6.94 -8.54
N THR A 377 -28.87 -7.79 -8.74
CA THR A 377 -28.17 -8.55 -7.69
C THR A 377 -26.70 -8.12 -7.62
N ILE A 378 -26.14 -8.05 -6.42
CA ILE A 378 -24.73 -7.73 -6.16
C ILE A 378 -24.13 -8.83 -5.29
N GLY A 379 -23.11 -9.52 -5.79
CA GLY A 379 -22.51 -10.68 -5.14
C GLY A 379 -23.23 -12.00 -5.48
N SER A 380 -22.46 -13.08 -5.46
CA SER A 380 -22.90 -14.40 -5.94
C SER A 380 -22.46 -15.60 -5.08
N LYS A 381 -21.52 -15.40 -4.15
CA LYS A 381 -20.84 -16.50 -3.42
C LYS A 381 -21.36 -16.67 -2.00
N TRP A 382 -21.02 -15.72 -1.13
CA TRP A 382 -21.25 -15.82 0.32
C TRP A 382 -22.44 -15.00 0.79
N GLN A 383 -22.68 -13.89 0.10
CA GLN A 383 -23.71 -12.90 0.40
C GLN A 383 -24.21 -12.30 -0.91
N GLN A 384 -25.45 -11.85 -0.91
CA GLN A 384 -26.02 -11.13 -2.04
C GLN A 384 -26.83 -9.95 -1.53
N ALA A 385 -26.48 -8.79 -2.09
CA ALA A 385 -27.26 -7.59 -2.00
C ALA A 385 -28.21 -7.49 -3.18
N TYR A 386 -29.21 -6.64 -3.00
CA TYR A 386 -30.28 -6.41 -3.94
C TYR A 386 -30.43 -4.92 -4.18
N ALA A 387 -30.86 -4.54 -5.37
CA ALA A 387 -31.04 -3.15 -5.72
C ALA A 387 -32.21 -2.97 -6.68
N THR A 388 -32.79 -1.76 -6.64
CA THR A 388 -33.85 -1.32 -7.55
C THR A 388 -33.36 -0.17 -8.41
N GLN A 389 -33.89 -0.04 -9.62
CA GLN A 389 -33.70 1.12 -10.47
C GLN A 389 -34.79 2.16 -10.22
N LEU A 390 -34.39 3.40 -9.96
CA LEU A 390 -35.31 4.53 -9.83
C LEU A 390 -35.66 5.12 -11.21
N PRO A 391 -36.73 5.92 -11.33
CA PRO A 391 -37.16 6.49 -12.60
C PRO A 391 -36.11 7.40 -13.28
N ASP A 392 -35.18 7.97 -12.52
CA ASP A 392 -34.07 8.78 -13.03
C ASP A 392 -32.86 7.93 -13.49
N GLY A 393 -32.99 6.60 -13.48
CA GLY A 393 -31.95 5.66 -13.88
C GLY A 393 -30.95 5.31 -12.77
N THR A 394 -31.03 5.96 -11.59
CA THR A 394 -30.14 5.63 -10.47
C THR A 394 -30.45 4.26 -9.88
N ILE A 395 -29.43 3.54 -9.43
CA ILE A 395 -29.57 2.19 -8.87
C ILE A 395 -29.39 2.29 -7.36
N HIS A 396 -30.45 2.00 -6.62
CA HIS A 396 -30.55 2.18 -5.19
C HIS A 396 -30.38 0.83 -4.47
N VAL A 397 -29.28 0.68 -3.72
CA VAL A 397 -28.92 -0.59 -3.05
C VAL A 397 -29.68 -0.75 -1.74
N PHE A 398 -30.39 -1.87 -1.59
CA PHE A 398 -31.14 -2.19 -0.38
C PHE A 398 -30.21 -2.38 0.84
N PRO A 399 -30.64 -1.93 2.03
CA PRO A 399 -29.85 -2.08 3.26
C PRO A 399 -29.83 -3.51 3.77
N ILE A 400 -30.81 -4.33 3.38
CA ILE A 400 -30.94 -5.73 3.79
C ILE A 400 -30.35 -6.65 2.72
N GLN A 401 -29.45 -7.53 3.13
CA GLN A 401 -28.77 -8.51 2.27
C GLN A 401 -28.95 -9.91 2.85
N TYR A 402 -28.86 -10.93 1.98
CA TYR A 402 -28.89 -12.32 2.42
C TYR A 402 -27.47 -12.87 2.56
N THR A 403 -27.21 -13.58 3.66
CA THR A 403 -25.95 -14.30 3.87
C THR A 403 -26.18 -15.81 3.80
N LYS A 404 -25.51 -16.49 2.86
CA LYS A 404 -25.47 -17.97 2.80
C LYS A 404 -24.68 -18.58 3.94
N LEU A 405 -23.76 -17.81 4.53
CA LEU A 405 -22.94 -18.31 5.64
C LEU A 405 -23.76 -18.56 6.91
N GLN A 406 -24.82 -17.77 7.11
CA GLN A 406 -25.67 -17.84 8.31
C GLN A 406 -27.15 -18.12 7.97
N ASN A 407 -27.47 -18.31 6.68
CA ASN A 407 -28.81 -18.52 6.16
C ASN A 407 -29.86 -17.52 6.69
N ARG A 408 -29.49 -16.23 6.72
CA ARG A 408 -30.35 -15.17 7.27
C ARG A 408 -30.18 -13.83 6.55
N TRP A 409 -31.15 -12.95 6.79
CA TRP A 409 -31.10 -11.56 6.38
C TRP A 409 -30.30 -10.71 7.37
N VAL A 410 -29.50 -9.77 6.87
CA VAL A 410 -28.66 -8.87 7.67
C VAL A 410 -28.75 -7.43 7.19
N ASN A 411 -28.62 -6.48 8.11
CA ASN A 411 -28.44 -5.07 7.79
C ASN A 411 -26.96 -4.83 7.43
N PHE A 412 -26.69 -4.64 6.14
CA PHE A 412 -25.34 -4.50 5.61
C PHE A 412 -24.65 -3.22 6.09
N TRP A 413 -25.34 -2.08 6.06
CA TRP A 413 -24.75 -0.80 6.45
C TRP A 413 -24.40 -0.78 7.94
N ALA A 414 -25.17 -1.46 8.79
CA ALA A 414 -24.83 -1.63 10.21
C ALA A 414 -23.55 -2.47 10.44
N ILE A 415 -23.13 -3.28 9.47
CA ILE A 415 -21.89 -4.08 9.56
C ILE A 415 -20.68 -3.24 9.16
N ILE A 416 -20.79 -2.43 8.10
CA ILE A 416 -19.64 -1.75 7.50
C ILE A 416 -19.46 -0.30 7.96
N ASP A 417 -20.53 0.40 8.32
CA ASP A 417 -20.47 1.79 8.76
C ASP A 417 -20.13 1.89 10.26
N ASP A 418 -19.81 3.09 10.72
CA ASP A 418 -19.68 3.38 12.15
C ASP A 418 -21.06 3.41 12.84
N PRO A 419 -21.10 3.11 14.16
CA PRO A 419 -22.34 3.17 14.94
C PRO A 419 -23.01 4.54 14.81
N GLY A 420 -24.31 4.55 14.55
CA GLY A 420 -25.10 5.79 14.36
C GLY A 420 -25.14 6.31 12.92
N SER A 421 -24.55 5.61 11.94
CA SER A 421 -24.71 5.95 10.52
C SER A 421 -26.18 5.98 10.10
N GLU A 422 -26.56 7.01 9.36
CA GLU A 422 -27.91 7.16 8.82
C GLU A 422 -28.30 6.00 7.88
N ARG A 423 -27.32 5.42 7.16
CA ARG A 423 -27.54 4.27 6.27
C ARG A 423 -27.86 2.99 7.04
N ALA A 424 -27.37 2.87 8.28
CA ALA A 424 -27.69 1.74 9.15
C ALA A 424 -29.15 1.80 9.66
N VAL A 425 -29.79 2.97 9.62
CA VAL A 425 -31.20 3.13 9.99
C VAL A 425 -32.08 2.74 8.79
N VAL A 426 -32.50 1.48 8.73
CA VAL A 426 -33.23 0.89 7.59
C VAL A 426 -34.45 1.72 7.15
N ARG A 427 -35.18 2.32 8.10
CA ARG A 427 -36.37 3.15 7.81
C ARG A 427 -36.04 4.42 7.00
N ASN A 428 -34.78 4.88 7.02
CA ASN A 428 -34.34 6.04 6.24
C ASN A 428 -34.08 5.70 4.77
N PHE A 429 -33.92 4.41 4.42
CA PHE A 429 -33.55 3.96 3.07
C PHE A 429 -34.27 4.69 1.92
N PRO A 430 -35.61 4.88 1.93
CA PRO A 430 -36.29 5.54 0.82
C PRO A 430 -35.83 6.98 0.52
N LYS A 431 -35.18 7.65 1.48
CA LYS A 431 -34.68 9.03 1.37
C LYS A 431 -33.20 9.12 1.01
N LEU A 432 -32.48 7.99 0.99
CA LEU A 432 -31.02 7.94 1.00
C LEU A 432 -30.37 7.74 -0.38
N THR A 433 -31.05 8.10 -1.47
CA THR A 433 -30.71 7.74 -2.86
C THR A 433 -29.23 7.93 -3.25
N ASP A 434 -28.60 9.02 -2.85
CA ASP A 434 -27.19 9.30 -3.16
C ASP A 434 -26.21 8.48 -2.30
N SER A 435 -26.54 8.26 -1.03
CA SER A 435 -25.66 7.60 -0.05
C SER A 435 -25.65 6.07 -0.17
N THR A 436 -26.66 5.53 -0.86
CA THR A 436 -26.88 4.11 -1.17
C THR A 436 -26.84 3.83 -2.68
N SER A 437 -26.42 4.81 -3.48
CA SER A 437 -26.28 4.67 -4.94
C SER A 437 -25.20 3.64 -5.29
N TYR A 438 -25.58 2.63 -6.08
CA TYR A 438 -24.65 1.64 -6.62
C TYR A 438 -23.58 2.32 -7.50
N GLN A 439 -24.00 3.25 -8.37
CA GLN A 439 -23.09 3.97 -9.28
C GLN A 439 -21.94 4.66 -8.56
N ILE A 440 -22.20 5.26 -7.39
CA ILE A 440 -21.21 6.02 -6.64
C ILE A 440 -20.34 5.09 -5.78
N HIS A 441 -20.95 4.14 -5.08
CA HIS A 441 -20.29 3.44 -3.97
C HIS A 441 -19.80 2.02 -4.29
N CYS A 442 -20.29 1.41 -5.37
CA CYS A 442 -20.02 0.01 -5.71
C CYS A 442 -19.52 -0.19 -7.14
N ALA A 443 -20.13 0.49 -8.11
CA ALA A 443 -19.85 0.35 -9.54
C ALA A 443 -18.37 0.52 -9.91
N PRO A 444 -17.57 1.41 -9.27
CA PRO A 444 -16.17 1.56 -9.64
C PRO A 444 -15.35 0.27 -9.57
N CYS A 445 -15.71 -0.64 -8.67
CA CYS A 445 -15.03 -1.93 -8.47
C CYS A 445 -15.85 -3.13 -8.96
N HIS A 446 -17.16 -2.97 -9.22
CA HIS A 446 -18.08 -4.08 -9.51
C HIS A 446 -18.67 -4.03 -10.94
N THR A 447 -18.22 -3.10 -11.79
CA THR A 447 -18.72 -2.94 -13.15
C THR A 447 -17.59 -2.57 -14.13
N SER A 448 -17.86 -2.72 -15.42
CA SER A 448 -16.88 -2.49 -16.48
C SER A 448 -17.10 -1.20 -17.27
N GLN A 449 -16.00 -0.48 -17.50
CA GLN A 449 -15.92 0.79 -18.23
C GLN A 449 -16.94 1.85 -17.74
N LEU A 450 -16.86 2.17 -16.44
CA LEU A 450 -17.67 3.18 -15.77
C LEU A 450 -17.24 4.61 -16.18
N ARG A 451 -18.18 5.48 -16.54
CA ARG A 451 -17.94 6.89 -16.90
C ARG A 451 -19.03 7.82 -16.38
N THR A 452 -18.70 9.10 -16.28
CA THR A 452 -19.67 10.20 -16.10
C THR A 452 -19.81 11.02 -17.39
N ALA A 453 -21.03 11.42 -17.74
CA ALA A 453 -21.28 12.31 -18.88
C ALA A 453 -21.00 13.79 -18.57
N SER A 454 -21.08 14.21 -17.30
CA SER A 454 -21.01 15.62 -16.90
C SER A 454 -19.61 16.08 -16.46
N GLY A 455 -18.65 15.15 -16.36
CA GLY A 455 -17.33 15.44 -15.78
C GLY A 455 -17.36 15.63 -14.26
N ASP A 456 -18.50 15.37 -13.61
CA ASP A 456 -18.70 15.37 -12.16
C ASP A 456 -19.27 14.02 -11.68
N ILE A 457 -19.17 13.73 -10.38
CA ILE A 457 -19.66 12.50 -9.76
C ILE A 457 -21.08 12.70 -9.23
N LYS A 458 -22.04 12.50 -10.13
CA LYS A 458 -23.48 12.49 -9.84
C LYS A 458 -24.06 11.15 -10.29
N ALA A 459 -24.85 10.50 -9.43
CA ALA A 459 -25.36 9.15 -9.69
C ALA A 459 -26.09 9.05 -11.05
N VAL A 460 -26.92 10.05 -11.37
CA VAL A 460 -27.71 10.14 -12.62
C VAL A 460 -26.85 10.23 -13.89
N ASP A 461 -25.63 10.75 -13.80
CA ASP A 461 -24.76 10.95 -14.97
C ASP A 461 -23.81 9.77 -15.20
N ILE A 462 -23.78 8.81 -14.26
CA ILE A 462 -22.82 7.71 -14.26
C ILE A 462 -23.41 6.49 -14.97
N HIS A 463 -22.67 6.03 -15.97
CA HIS A 463 -23.04 4.92 -16.84
C HIS A 463 -21.89 3.92 -16.94
N PHE A 464 -22.22 2.64 -17.09
CA PHE A 464 -21.25 1.57 -17.35
C PHE A 464 -21.59 0.84 -18.63
N ARG A 465 -20.58 0.19 -19.22
CA ARG A 465 -20.76 -0.55 -20.46
C ARG A 465 -21.26 -1.97 -20.22
N GLU A 466 -20.70 -2.65 -19.24
CA GLU A 466 -21.10 -4.02 -18.87
C GLU A 466 -21.22 -4.17 -17.34
N PRO A 467 -22.20 -4.96 -16.87
CA PRO A 467 -22.29 -5.34 -15.47
C PRO A 467 -21.17 -6.35 -15.14
N GLY A 468 -20.71 -6.36 -13.88
CA GLY A 468 -19.59 -7.21 -13.47
C GLY A 468 -18.25 -6.75 -14.06
N ILE A 469 -17.22 -7.55 -13.82
CA ILE A 469 -15.84 -7.28 -14.26
C ILE A 469 -15.52 -8.11 -15.49
N ASN A 470 -15.46 -7.44 -16.64
CA ASN A 470 -15.26 -8.03 -17.96
C ASN A 470 -13.77 -8.25 -18.28
N CYS A 471 -13.52 -8.89 -19.42
CA CYS A 471 -12.19 -9.17 -19.94
C CYS A 471 -11.32 -7.90 -20.02
N GLU A 472 -11.91 -6.80 -20.49
CA GLU A 472 -11.21 -5.54 -20.76
C GLU A 472 -10.89 -4.73 -19.50
N MET A 473 -11.44 -5.07 -18.33
CA MET A 473 -11.00 -4.52 -17.04
C MET A 473 -9.62 -5.05 -16.63
N CYS A 474 -9.21 -6.23 -17.13
CA CYS A 474 -7.89 -6.83 -16.85
C CYS A 474 -6.94 -6.78 -18.05
N HIS A 475 -7.47 -6.92 -19.27
CA HIS A 475 -6.68 -6.88 -20.49
C HIS A 475 -6.62 -5.47 -21.10
N GLY A 476 -7.57 -4.58 -20.81
CA GLY A 476 -7.65 -3.26 -21.40
C GLY A 476 -8.34 -3.25 -22.77
N PRO A 477 -8.36 -2.07 -23.43
CA PRO A 477 -9.07 -1.88 -24.69
C PRO A 477 -8.63 -2.88 -25.76
N SER A 478 -9.58 -3.59 -26.35
CA SER A 478 -9.33 -4.70 -27.27
C SER A 478 -9.89 -4.55 -28.67
N LEU A 479 -10.58 -3.44 -29.00
CA LEU A 479 -11.25 -3.30 -30.31
C LEU A 479 -10.29 -3.49 -31.49
N SER A 480 -9.15 -2.80 -31.48
CA SER A 480 -8.14 -2.91 -32.56
C SER A 480 -7.55 -4.32 -32.67
N HIS A 481 -7.51 -5.08 -31.56
CA HIS A 481 -7.11 -6.48 -31.57
C HIS A 481 -8.19 -7.35 -32.23
N VAL A 482 -9.45 -7.21 -31.83
CA VAL A 482 -10.57 -7.96 -32.39
C VAL A 482 -10.71 -7.71 -33.90
N GLU A 483 -10.61 -6.45 -34.35
CA GLU A 483 -10.66 -6.09 -35.76
C GLU A 483 -9.53 -6.72 -36.57
N ALA A 484 -8.28 -6.65 -36.06
CA ALA A 484 -7.14 -7.22 -36.74
C ALA A 484 -7.25 -8.76 -36.86
N MET A 485 -7.58 -9.44 -35.76
CA MET A 485 -7.68 -10.90 -35.73
C MET A 485 -8.86 -11.40 -36.57
N SER A 486 -10.01 -10.71 -36.53
CA SER A 486 -11.18 -11.07 -37.36
C SER A 486 -10.89 -10.90 -38.85
N ALA A 487 -9.99 -9.99 -39.22
CA ALA A 487 -9.51 -9.81 -40.59
C ALA A 487 -8.36 -10.76 -40.97
N GLY A 488 -7.99 -11.72 -40.11
CA GLY A 488 -6.87 -12.64 -40.33
C GLY A 488 -5.50 -11.97 -40.31
N LYS A 489 -5.37 -10.78 -39.72
CA LYS A 489 -4.14 -10.01 -39.67
C LYS A 489 -3.41 -10.22 -38.33
N PRO A 490 -2.07 -10.28 -38.33
CA PRO A 490 -1.31 -10.34 -37.08
C PRO A 490 -1.47 -9.03 -36.30
N TYR A 491 -1.57 -9.14 -34.97
CA TYR A 491 -1.65 -7.99 -34.06
C TYR A 491 -0.37 -7.88 -33.23
N ASN A 492 0.61 -7.12 -33.73
CA ASN A 492 1.90 -6.93 -33.08
C ASN A 492 1.87 -5.71 -32.16
N LYS A 493 2.14 -5.93 -30.86
CA LYS A 493 2.27 -4.85 -29.86
C LYS A 493 3.23 -5.22 -28.73
N PRO A 494 3.77 -4.23 -28.00
CA PRO A 494 4.41 -4.47 -26.71
C PRO A 494 3.49 -5.20 -25.72
N ALA A 495 4.07 -6.00 -24.83
CA ALA A 495 3.33 -6.81 -23.86
C ALA A 495 2.49 -5.98 -22.86
N HIS A 496 2.99 -4.79 -22.52
CA HIS A 496 2.38 -3.87 -21.57
C HIS A 496 1.35 -2.93 -22.21
N GLU A 497 1.16 -3.02 -23.53
CA GLU A 497 0.07 -2.32 -24.22
C GLU A 497 -1.18 -3.21 -24.29
N PRO A 498 -2.40 -2.66 -24.20
CA PRO A 498 -3.64 -3.41 -24.33
C PRO A 498 -3.84 -4.08 -25.72
N PRO A 499 -4.46 -5.27 -25.80
CA PRO A 499 -4.80 -6.16 -24.69
C PRO A 499 -3.58 -6.76 -23.99
N ILE A 500 -3.42 -6.53 -22.68
CA ILE A 500 -2.21 -6.91 -21.91
C ILE A 500 -1.91 -8.40 -22.03
N THR A 501 -0.63 -8.72 -22.22
CA THR A 501 -0.13 -10.10 -22.20
C THR A 501 0.52 -10.41 -20.85
N PHE A 502 -0.25 -10.97 -19.92
CA PHE A 502 0.18 -11.19 -18.52
C PHE A 502 1.49 -11.99 -18.37
N GLY A 503 1.77 -12.95 -19.26
CA GLY A 503 3.01 -13.73 -19.24
C GLY A 503 4.29 -12.95 -19.60
N LYS A 504 4.16 -11.70 -20.04
CA LYS A 504 5.27 -10.87 -20.53
C LYS A 504 5.42 -9.53 -19.78
N ILE A 505 4.59 -9.26 -18.78
CA ILE A 505 4.70 -8.07 -17.91
C ILE A 505 5.41 -8.41 -16.60
N ASN A 506 5.92 -7.40 -15.90
CA ASN A 506 6.56 -7.64 -14.60
C ASN A 506 5.54 -7.74 -13.45
N HIS A 507 5.94 -8.33 -12.33
CA HIS A 507 5.08 -8.50 -11.14
C HIS A 507 4.42 -7.22 -10.63
N ARG A 508 5.07 -6.05 -10.76
CA ARG A 508 4.51 -4.78 -10.30
C ARG A 508 3.39 -4.28 -11.21
N GLU A 509 3.48 -4.58 -12.51
CA GLU A 509 2.43 -4.30 -13.49
C GLU A 509 1.26 -5.28 -13.30
N TYR A 510 1.56 -6.56 -13.12
CA TYR A 510 0.56 -7.59 -12.85
C TYR A 510 -0.30 -7.22 -11.64
N VAL A 511 0.35 -6.94 -10.50
CA VAL A 511 -0.37 -6.59 -9.26
C VAL A 511 -1.14 -5.27 -9.41
N ALA A 512 -0.65 -4.32 -10.21
CA ALA A 512 -1.34 -3.06 -10.43
C ALA A 512 -2.70 -3.23 -11.14
N ILE A 513 -2.85 -4.26 -11.99
CA ILE A 513 -4.13 -4.58 -12.63
C ILE A 513 -5.14 -5.06 -11.58
N CYS A 514 -4.73 -5.93 -10.66
CA CYS A 514 -5.59 -6.40 -9.55
C CYS A 514 -5.90 -5.27 -8.55
N ALA A 515 -4.95 -4.34 -8.37
CA ALA A 515 -5.09 -3.19 -7.49
C ALA A 515 -6.14 -2.17 -7.96
N GLN A 516 -6.69 -2.30 -9.17
CA GLN A 516 -7.82 -1.49 -9.61
C GLN A 516 -9.05 -1.63 -8.70
N CYS A 517 -9.20 -2.79 -8.05
CA CYS A 517 -10.34 -3.09 -7.17
C CYS A 517 -9.92 -3.61 -5.79
N HIS A 518 -8.82 -4.38 -5.68
CA HIS A 518 -8.39 -5.01 -4.42
C HIS A 518 -7.43 -4.14 -3.59
N MET A 519 -7.50 -2.81 -3.76
CA MET A 519 -6.69 -1.82 -3.05
C MET A 519 -7.58 -0.70 -2.52
N GLN A 520 -7.89 -0.74 -1.22
CA GLN A 520 -8.72 0.25 -0.54
C GLN A 520 -8.16 1.67 -0.63
N SER A 521 -6.84 1.79 -0.68
CA SER A 521 -6.16 3.09 -0.75
C SER A 521 -6.16 3.73 -2.13
N ALA A 522 -6.58 3.01 -3.18
CA ALA A 522 -6.63 3.54 -4.53
C ALA A 522 -7.64 4.70 -4.61
N VAL A 523 -7.14 5.88 -4.95
CA VAL A 523 -7.94 7.08 -5.21
C VAL A 523 -8.23 7.15 -6.68
N ALA A 524 -9.50 7.20 -7.05
CA ALA A 524 -9.88 7.40 -8.44
C ALA A 524 -9.84 8.88 -8.82
N LYS A 525 -9.39 9.10 -10.05
CA LYS A 525 -9.41 10.38 -10.73
C LYS A 525 -10.14 10.18 -12.04
N LEU A 526 -10.99 11.15 -12.38
CA LEU A 526 -11.63 11.18 -13.69
C LEU A 526 -10.52 11.24 -14.75
N GLY A 527 -10.56 10.26 -15.65
CA GLY A 527 -9.77 10.23 -16.86
C GLY A 527 -10.47 10.99 -17.98
N ASP A 528 -9.89 10.90 -19.18
CA ASP A 528 -10.43 11.53 -20.38
C ASP A 528 -11.88 11.11 -20.62
N SER A 529 -12.69 12.04 -21.14
CA SER A 529 -14.11 11.83 -21.45
C SER A 529 -14.93 11.27 -20.28
N GLY A 530 -14.53 11.59 -19.04
CA GLY A 530 -15.26 11.20 -17.83
C GLY A 530 -15.06 9.75 -17.38
N ALA A 531 -14.05 9.03 -17.89
CA ALA A 531 -13.76 7.66 -17.47
C ALA A 531 -13.41 7.59 -15.97
N ILE A 532 -14.02 6.67 -15.22
CA ILE A 532 -13.81 6.51 -13.78
C ILE A 532 -12.84 5.35 -13.50
N ASN A 533 -13.11 4.16 -14.03
CA ASN A 533 -12.37 2.94 -13.69
C ASN A 533 -11.59 2.30 -14.86
N TYR A 534 -11.50 2.96 -16.00
CA TYR A 534 -10.82 2.45 -17.20
C TYR A 534 -9.95 3.53 -17.90
N SER A 535 -9.27 3.18 -19.01
CA SER A 535 -8.38 4.11 -19.74
C SER A 535 -8.53 4.02 -21.26
N GLY A 536 -8.18 5.10 -21.99
CA GLY A 536 -8.35 5.18 -23.44
C GLY A 536 -7.28 4.47 -24.28
N LYS A 537 -5.99 4.52 -23.91
CA LYS A 537 -4.90 3.70 -24.51
C LYS A 537 -3.50 3.87 -23.90
N GLU A 538 -3.19 4.92 -23.13
CA GLU A 538 -1.79 5.21 -22.75
C GLU A 538 -1.35 4.89 -21.31
N ASP A 539 -2.27 4.53 -20.41
CA ASP A 539 -1.90 4.09 -19.05
C ASP A 539 -2.94 3.12 -18.48
N PHE A 540 -3.19 2.00 -19.20
CA PHE A 540 -4.11 0.96 -18.73
C PHE A 540 -3.69 0.37 -17.40
N VAL A 541 -2.38 0.14 -17.22
CA VAL A 541 -1.84 -0.29 -15.93
C VAL A 541 -1.71 0.94 -15.02
N LYS A 542 -2.87 1.48 -14.60
CA LYS A 542 -2.95 2.63 -13.70
C LYS A 542 -2.23 2.31 -12.40
N ARG A 543 -1.17 3.06 -12.13
CA ARG A 543 -0.55 3.08 -10.80
C ARG A 543 -1.32 4.11 -9.98
N TYR A 544 -2.46 3.68 -9.42
CA TYR A 544 -3.36 4.57 -8.66
C TYR A 544 -2.59 5.45 -7.69
N THR A 545 -3.12 6.66 -7.51
CA THR A 545 -2.65 7.48 -6.43
C THR A 545 -3.24 6.90 -5.14
N ASN A 546 -2.41 6.64 -4.14
CA ASN A 546 -2.80 6.03 -2.88
C ASN A 546 -3.05 7.10 -1.83
N ARG A 547 -4.16 6.94 -1.11
CA ARG A 547 -4.43 7.66 0.12
C ARG A 547 -3.38 7.28 1.19
N PRO A 548 -2.82 8.25 1.94
CA PRO A 548 -1.91 7.96 3.03
C PRO A 548 -2.58 7.08 4.10
N TYR A 549 -1.88 6.03 4.54
CA TYR A 549 -2.44 5.04 5.46
C TYR A 549 -2.80 5.59 6.83
N VAL A 550 -2.07 6.61 7.28
CA VAL A 550 -2.35 7.34 8.53
C VAL A 550 -3.74 7.98 8.54
N GLU A 551 -4.36 8.15 7.38
CA GLU A 551 -5.69 8.73 7.28
C GLU A 551 -6.80 7.70 7.46
N PHE A 552 -6.56 6.39 7.42
CA PHE A 552 -7.65 5.40 7.63
C PHE A 552 -7.92 5.15 9.11
N SER A 553 -9.17 4.82 9.44
CA SER A 553 -9.60 4.44 10.80
C SER A 553 -8.95 3.17 11.32
N GLU A 554 -9.06 2.96 12.62
CA GLU A 554 -8.50 1.79 13.32
C GLU A 554 -9.09 0.47 12.82
N LYS A 555 -10.31 0.51 12.27
CA LYS A 555 -10.91 -0.63 11.57
C LYS A 555 -10.00 -1.15 10.46
N ALA A 556 -9.13 -0.32 9.86
CA ALA A 556 -8.21 -0.74 8.80
C ALA A 556 -6.99 -1.55 9.29
N PHE A 557 -6.57 -1.41 10.56
CA PHE A 557 -5.27 -1.92 11.04
C PHE A 557 -5.34 -2.60 12.40
N TYR A 558 -4.55 -3.66 12.55
CA TYR A 558 -4.11 -4.15 13.85
C TYR A 558 -3.06 -3.21 14.46
N LYS A 559 -2.93 -3.18 15.79
CA LYS A 559 -1.93 -2.35 16.49
C LYS A 559 -0.48 -2.70 16.14
N ASP A 560 -0.27 -3.90 15.61
CA ASP A 560 1.02 -4.35 15.08
C ASP A 560 1.28 -3.93 13.62
N GLY A 561 0.37 -3.17 13.02
CA GLY A 561 0.48 -2.63 11.67
C GLY A 561 -0.08 -3.54 10.57
N ARG A 562 -0.49 -4.79 10.85
CA ARG A 562 -1.15 -5.64 9.85
C ARG A 562 -2.53 -5.09 9.47
N PHE A 563 -2.97 -5.35 8.25
CA PHE A 563 -4.29 -4.91 7.79
C PHE A 563 -5.41 -5.80 8.32
N ARG A 564 -6.56 -5.18 8.61
CA ARG A 564 -7.77 -5.82 9.13
C ARG A 564 -8.83 -6.09 8.09
N GLU A 565 -8.97 -5.31 7.03
CA GLU A 565 -10.09 -5.46 6.08
C GLU A 565 -9.65 -6.08 4.76
N THR A 566 -10.46 -6.97 4.17
CA THR A 566 -10.13 -7.62 2.88
C THR A 566 -9.95 -6.66 1.71
N THR A 567 -10.42 -5.41 1.84
CA THR A 567 -10.18 -4.38 0.83
C THR A 567 -8.70 -3.95 0.76
N PHE A 568 -7.88 -4.28 1.78
CA PHE A 568 -6.43 -4.02 1.80
C PHE A 568 -5.57 -5.23 1.39
N ILE A 569 -6.11 -6.20 0.65
CA ILE A 569 -5.37 -7.42 0.27
C ILE A 569 -4.10 -7.09 -0.52
N VAL A 570 -4.18 -6.18 -1.50
CA VAL A 570 -2.99 -5.80 -2.27
C VAL A 570 -1.99 -5.09 -1.38
N GLU A 571 -2.41 -4.13 -0.53
CA GLU A 571 -1.52 -3.45 0.39
C GLU A 571 -0.81 -4.41 1.33
N SER A 572 -1.53 -5.42 1.83
CA SER A 572 -0.97 -6.48 2.66
C SER A 572 0.09 -7.30 1.91
N PHE A 573 -0.18 -7.65 0.65
CA PHE A 573 0.75 -8.41 -0.21
C PHE A 573 2.00 -7.58 -0.58
N LEU A 574 1.82 -6.29 -0.89
CA LEU A 574 2.91 -5.37 -1.26
C LEU A 574 3.95 -5.18 -0.15
N ARG A 575 3.62 -5.51 1.10
CA ARG A 575 4.57 -5.47 2.21
C ARG A 575 5.45 -6.72 2.31
N THR A 576 5.12 -7.79 1.60
CA THR A 576 5.81 -9.09 1.72
C THR A 576 7.15 -9.13 1.00
N ASP A 577 8.09 -9.92 1.53
CA ASP A 577 9.32 -10.28 0.81
C ASP A 577 9.01 -11.11 -0.45
N CYS A 578 7.88 -11.82 -0.51
CA CYS A 578 7.40 -12.51 -1.72
C CYS A 578 7.21 -11.51 -2.88
N PHE A 579 6.59 -10.37 -2.63
CA PHE A 579 6.44 -9.30 -3.62
C PHE A 579 7.75 -8.54 -3.84
N GLU A 580 8.37 -8.00 -2.77
CA GLU A 580 9.49 -7.07 -2.91
C GLU A 580 10.78 -7.73 -3.40
N ARG A 581 11.04 -8.99 -3.03
CA ARG A 581 12.26 -9.74 -3.41
C ARG A 581 11.97 -10.92 -4.32
N GLY A 582 10.94 -11.69 -4.00
CA GLY A 582 10.53 -12.87 -4.77
C GLY A 582 9.92 -12.52 -6.12
N LYS A 583 9.56 -11.25 -6.36
CA LYS A 583 8.87 -10.78 -7.57
C LYS A 583 7.58 -11.58 -7.84
N SER A 584 6.93 -12.04 -6.78
CA SER A 584 5.66 -12.75 -6.86
C SER A 584 4.52 -11.80 -7.20
N HIS A 585 3.48 -12.33 -7.85
CA HIS A 585 2.25 -11.65 -8.23
C HIS A 585 1.03 -12.57 -8.03
N CYS A 586 -0.17 -12.01 -8.15
CA CYS A 586 -1.43 -12.72 -7.85
C CYS A 586 -1.58 -14.01 -8.68
N GLY A 587 -1.19 -13.99 -9.95
CA GLY A 587 -1.21 -15.15 -10.85
C GLY A 587 -0.27 -16.31 -10.49
N ASN A 588 0.64 -16.14 -9.52
CA ASN A 588 1.38 -17.28 -8.98
C ASN A 588 0.49 -18.20 -8.13
N CYS A 589 -0.61 -17.68 -7.57
CA CYS A 589 -1.50 -18.41 -6.65
C CYS A 589 -2.96 -18.48 -7.14
N HIS A 590 -3.40 -17.50 -7.92
CA HIS A 590 -4.76 -17.41 -8.44
C HIS A 590 -4.81 -17.64 -9.95
N ASN A 591 -5.92 -18.22 -10.41
CA ASN A 591 -6.28 -18.30 -11.82
C ASN A 591 -7.60 -17.54 -12.02
N PRO A 592 -7.64 -16.44 -12.79
CA PRO A 592 -8.84 -15.61 -12.94
C PRO A 592 -9.94 -16.23 -13.82
N HIS A 593 -9.62 -17.27 -14.59
CA HIS A 593 -10.57 -17.98 -15.45
C HIS A 593 -10.30 -19.50 -15.38
N PRO A 594 -10.45 -20.12 -14.19
CA PRO A 594 -10.16 -21.53 -14.03
C PRO A 594 -11.34 -22.36 -14.55
N GLY A 595 -11.07 -23.49 -15.21
CA GLY A 595 -12.13 -24.35 -15.77
C GLY A 595 -13.09 -24.91 -14.72
N ASP A 596 -12.70 -24.89 -13.45
CA ASP A 596 -13.49 -25.30 -12.28
C ASP A 596 -14.17 -24.13 -11.55
N ALA A 597 -14.28 -22.94 -12.16
CA ALA A 597 -14.75 -21.70 -11.52
C ALA A 597 -16.07 -21.84 -10.73
N ALA A 598 -16.98 -22.71 -11.18
CA ALA A 598 -18.26 -22.98 -10.53
C ALA A 598 -18.10 -23.56 -9.11
N THR A 599 -17.09 -24.41 -8.89
CA THR A 599 -16.78 -25.04 -7.58
C THR A 599 -15.60 -24.36 -6.88
N ASN A 600 -14.67 -23.80 -7.66
CA ASN A 600 -13.51 -23.04 -7.19
C ASN A 600 -13.84 -21.58 -6.91
N ILE A 601 -14.67 -21.36 -5.90
CA ILE A 601 -15.15 -20.03 -5.49
C ILE A 601 -14.05 -19.08 -4.99
N ARG A 602 -12.81 -19.56 -4.81
CA ARG A 602 -11.65 -18.72 -4.45
C ARG A 602 -10.72 -18.44 -5.64
N SER A 603 -11.00 -19.03 -6.80
CA SER A 603 -10.19 -18.91 -8.00
C SER A 603 -8.72 -19.26 -7.72
N LEU A 604 -8.49 -20.31 -6.92
CA LEU A 604 -7.16 -20.78 -6.57
C LEU A 604 -6.60 -21.60 -7.73
N LYS A 605 -5.33 -21.37 -8.06
CA LYS A 605 -4.64 -22.11 -9.13
C LYS A 605 -4.38 -23.58 -8.73
N PHE A 606 -4.16 -23.84 -7.46
CA PHE A 606 -3.85 -25.16 -6.90
C PHE A 606 -4.93 -25.54 -5.90
N LEU A 607 -6.11 -25.90 -6.40
CA LEU A 607 -7.25 -26.21 -5.54
C LEU A 607 -7.03 -27.51 -4.75
N ASP A 608 -6.54 -28.56 -5.44
CA ASP A 608 -6.35 -29.89 -4.87
C ASP A 608 -5.03 -30.02 -4.07
N ASP A 609 -4.04 -29.16 -4.35
CA ASP A 609 -2.79 -29.05 -3.60
C ASP A 609 -2.49 -27.59 -3.25
N PRO A 610 -3.18 -27.01 -2.25
CA PRO A 610 -3.01 -25.60 -1.89
C PRO A 610 -1.58 -25.23 -1.51
N ASP A 611 -0.80 -26.14 -0.93
CA ASP A 611 0.57 -25.85 -0.50
C ASP A 611 1.52 -25.62 -1.68
N HIS A 612 1.17 -26.09 -2.88
CA HIS A 612 1.91 -25.80 -4.11
C HIS A 612 2.04 -24.31 -4.39
N MET A 613 1.10 -23.49 -3.90
CA MET A 613 1.20 -22.03 -4.00
C MET A 613 2.46 -21.48 -3.30
N CYS A 614 2.94 -22.17 -2.27
CA CYS A 614 4.14 -21.83 -1.52
C CYS A 614 5.36 -22.63 -2.00
N THR A 615 5.22 -23.94 -2.17
CA THR A 615 6.34 -24.85 -2.44
C THR A 615 6.90 -24.74 -3.86
N GLN A 616 6.19 -24.14 -4.81
CA GLN A 616 6.75 -23.77 -6.12
C GLN A 616 8.02 -22.89 -6.02
N CYS A 617 8.18 -22.14 -4.91
CA CYS A 617 9.37 -21.34 -4.61
C CYS A 617 10.12 -21.83 -3.36
N HIS A 618 9.49 -22.69 -2.56
CA HIS A 618 10.00 -23.18 -1.28
C HIS A 618 10.08 -24.72 -1.28
N ASP A 619 10.66 -25.27 -2.34
CA ASP A 619 10.81 -26.69 -2.63
C ASP A 619 11.38 -27.51 -1.48
N LYS A 620 12.32 -26.94 -0.71
CA LYS A 620 12.93 -27.59 0.47
C LYS A 620 11.95 -27.98 1.59
N TYR A 621 10.70 -27.50 1.53
CA TYR A 621 9.65 -27.85 2.49
C TYR A 621 8.59 -28.82 1.91
N THR A 622 8.80 -29.34 0.70
CA THR A 622 7.91 -30.35 0.09
C THR A 622 8.03 -31.71 0.77
N THR A 623 9.24 -32.07 1.20
CA THR A 623 9.54 -33.32 1.89
C THR A 623 9.57 -33.11 3.41
N ASN A 624 8.91 -33.99 4.15
CA ASN A 624 8.84 -33.96 5.62
C ASN A 624 8.37 -32.60 6.19
N PRO A 625 7.22 -32.05 5.73
CA PRO A 625 6.72 -30.76 6.19
C PRO A 625 6.53 -30.69 7.71
N GLU A 626 6.26 -31.81 8.37
CA GLU A 626 6.14 -31.94 9.83
C GLU A 626 7.38 -31.46 10.59
N THR A 627 8.56 -31.51 9.97
CA THR A 627 9.80 -30.99 10.58
C THR A 627 9.78 -29.47 10.70
N HIS A 628 9.16 -28.80 9.73
CA HIS A 628 9.01 -27.36 9.69
C HIS A 628 7.78 -26.91 10.47
N THR A 629 6.63 -27.51 10.20
CA THR A 629 5.33 -27.10 10.74
C THR A 629 5.12 -27.58 12.16
N ARG A 630 5.80 -28.66 12.59
CA ARG A 630 5.60 -29.35 13.87
C ARG A 630 4.18 -29.90 14.05
N HIS A 631 3.50 -30.15 12.94
CA HIS A 631 2.18 -30.78 12.89
C HIS A 631 2.25 -32.04 12.03
N ALA A 632 1.35 -32.99 12.26
CA ALA A 632 1.20 -34.15 11.38
C ALA A 632 0.93 -33.68 9.94
N ALA A 633 1.59 -34.29 8.95
CA ALA A 633 1.63 -33.78 7.57
C ALA A 633 0.25 -33.63 6.92
N ASP A 634 -0.72 -34.43 7.33
CA ASP A 634 -2.10 -34.43 6.84
C ASP A 634 -3.03 -33.43 7.58
N SER A 635 -2.60 -32.87 8.71
CA SER A 635 -3.41 -31.95 9.51
C SER A 635 -3.57 -30.54 8.90
N GLU A 636 -4.58 -29.79 9.35
CA GLU A 636 -4.75 -28.36 8.98
C GLU A 636 -3.53 -27.53 9.42
N GLY A 637 -2.92 -27.86 10.57
CA GLY A 637 -1.74 -27.17 11.09
C GLY A 637 -0.47 -27.34 10.24
N ALA A 638 -0.42 -28.38 9.39
CA ALA A 638 0.68 -28.58 8.46
C ALA A 638 0.56 -27.76 7.16
N ARG A 639 -0.58 -27.12 6.90
CA ARG A 639 -0.76 -26.28 5.70
C ARG A 639 0.00 -24.97 5.85
N CYS A 640 0.74 -24.58 4.82
CA CYS A 640 1.55 -23.35 4.81
C CYS A 640 0.68 -22.13 5.15
N SER A 641 -0.51 -22.07 4.54
CA SER A 641 -1.45 -20.97 4.71
C SER A 641 -2.03 -20.85 6.12
N SER A 642 -2.07 -21.93 6.91
CA SER A 642 -2.61 -21.90 8.28
C SER A 642 -1.80 -20.99 9.19
N CYS A 643 -0.47 -21.00 9.05
CA CYS A 643 0.43 -20.16 9.85
C CYS A 643 0.86 -18.87 9.14
N HIS A 644 1.09 -18.93 7.82
CA HIS A 644 1.60 -17.79 7.05
C HIS A 644 0.50 -16.88 6.50
N MET A 645 -0.73 -17.37 6.38
CA MET A 645 -1.88 -16.59 5.92
C MET A 645 -3.08 -16.77 6.85
N PRO A 646 -2.93 -16.57 8.17
CA PRO A 646 -4.00 -16.82 9.13
C PRO A 646 -5.23 -16.00 8.79
N ARG A 647 -6.41 -16.54 9.12
CA ARG A 647 -7.71 -15.92 8.85
C ARG A 647 -7.94 -14.75 9.81
N ILE A 648 -7.39 -13.59 9.48
CA ILE A 648 -7.42 -12.39 10.33
C ILE A 648 -8.00 -11.17 9.62
N MET A 649 -8.33 -11.23 8.32
CA MET A 649 -8.92 -10.09 7.62
C MET A 649 -10.45 -10.18 7.68
N ASN A 650 -11.13 -9.18 8.23
CA ASN A 650 -12.57 -8.98 8.16
C ASN A 650 -13.05 -9.00 6.71
N SER A 651 -14.03 -9.88 6.45
CA SER A 651 -14.74 -10.01 5.19
C SER A 651 -16.24 -10.06 5.50
N LEU A 652 -16.76 -8.92 5.94
CA LEU A 652 -18.13 -8.75 6.44
C LEU A 652 -18.45 -9.68 7.63
N LEU A 653 -18.91 -10.91 7.37
CA LEU A 653 -19.38 -11.85 8.40
C LEU A 653 -18.40 -13.00 8.71
N PHE A 654 -17.22 -13.02 8.09
CA PHE A 654 -16.19 -14.01 8.37
C PHE A 654 -14.78 -13.40 8.30
N LYS A 655 -13.78 -14.18 8.74
CA LYS A 655 -12.36 -13.82 8.61
C LYS A 655 -11.73 -14.53 7.41
N ALA A 656 -11.22 -13.76 6.46
CA ALA A 656 -10.43 -14.22 5.33
C ALA A 656 -8.92 -14.27 5.66
N ALA A 657 -8.20 -15.06 4.87
CA ALA A 657 -6.75 -15.21 4.97
C ALA A 657 -6.01 -13.89 4.68
N THR A 658 -5.07 -13.53 5.54
CA THR A 658 -4.20 -12.37 5.28
C THR A 658 -3.22 -12.65 4.15
N HIS A 659 -2.94 -11.62 3.35
CA HIS A 659 -1.88 -11.66 2.35
C HIS A 659 -0.55 -11.10 2.88
N ARG A 660 -0.42 -10.89 4.20
CA ARG A 660 0.86 -10.61 4.88
C ARG A 660 1.62 -11.93 5.13
N ILE A 661 1.98 -12.61 4.03
CA ILE A 661 2.45 -14.01 4.00
C ILE A 661 3.72 -14.23 4.83
N ASP A 662 4.61 -13.24 4.85
CA ASP A 662 5.90 -13.30 5.55
C ASP A 662 5.82 -12.91 7.04
N SER A 663 4.60 -12.71 7.58
CA SER A 663 4.39 -12.45 9.00
C SER A 663 4.44 -13.74 9.80
N ILE A 664 5.59 -14.03 10.40
CA ILE A 664 5.76 -15.19 11.28
C ILE A 664 5.06 -14.93 12.63
N PRO A 665 4.35 -15.92 13.23
CA PRO A 665 3.77 -15.81 14.56
C PRO A 665 4.80 -15.35 15.61
N ASN A 666 4.43 -14.34 16.40
CA ASN A 666 5.29 -13.73 17.41
C ASN A 666 4.56 -13.61 18.75
N ALA A 667 5.09 -14.28 19.79
CA ALA A 667 4.53 -14.25 21.14
C ALA A 667 4.59 -12.85 21.77
N GLU A 668 5.65 -12.08 21.51
CA GLU A 668 5.84 -10.75 22.10
C GLU A 668 4.84 -9.73 21.55
N THR A 669 4.47 -9.83 20.28
CA THR A 669 3.52 -8.91 19.66
C THR A 669 2.11 -9.13 20.21
N VAL A 670 1.69 -10.40 20.36
CA VAL A 670 0.39 -10.73 20.97
C VAL A 670 0.39 -10.48 22.48
N ALA A 671 1.50 -10.70 23.19
CA ALA A 671 1.61 -10.34 24.60
C ALA A 671 1.50 -8.82 24.81
N ARG A 672 2.04 -8.02 23.89
CA ARG A 672 2.00 -6.56 23.94
C ARG A 672 0.61 -5.97 23.66
N PHE A 673 -0.11 -6.50 22.68
CA PHE A 673 -1.35 -5.90 22.19
C PHE A 673 -2.62 -6.69 22.54
N GLY A 674 -2.48 -7.96 22.90
CA GLY A 674 -3.60 -8.90 23.07
C GLY A 674 -4.07 -9.50 21.74
N SER A 675 -4.75 -10.66 21.82
CA SER A 675 -5.18 -11.43 20.64
C SER A 675 -6.22 -10.72 19.76
N ALA A 676 -7.02 -9.82 20.33
CA ALA A 676 -7.97 -9.00 19.57
C ALA A 676 -7.24 -7.99 18.66
N GLU A 677 -6.16 -7.39 19.17
CA GLU A 677 -5.46 -6.29 18.51
C GLU A 677 -4.19 -6.74 17.78
N SER A 678 -3.74 -7.97 17.99
CA SER A 678 -2.67 -8.66 17.28
C SER A 678 -2.92 -10.18 17.26
N PRO A 679 -3.84 -10.67 16.42
CA PRO A 679 -4.17 -12.09 16.35
C PRO A 679 -2.98 -12.93 15.91
N ASN A 680 -2.74 -14.03 16.61
CA ASN A 680 -1.62 -14.92 16.38
C ASN A 680 -2.09 -16.24 15.75
N ALA A 681 -1.40 -16.72 14.70
CA ALA A 681 -1.83 -17.92 13.98
C ALA A 681 -1.95 -19.17 14.87
N CYS A 682 -1.09 -19.33 15.87
CA CYS A 682 -1.14 -20.46 16.79
C CYS A 682 -2.34 -20.35 17.73
N LEU A 683 -2.56 -19.16 18.33
CA LEU A 683 -3.64 -18.94 19.31
C LEU A 683 -5.04 -18.88 18.67
N ILE A 684 -5.14 -18.82 17.33
CA ILE A 684 -6.41 -18.99 16.62
C ILE A 684 -6.89 -20.45 16.71
N CYS A 685 -5.98 -21.42 16.72
CA CYS A 685 -6.31 -22.85 16.82
C CYS A 685 -6.19 -23.38 18.25
N HIS A 686 -5.17 -22.94 18.98
CA HIS A 686 -4.90 -23.32 20.37
C HIS A 686 -5.57 -22.34 21.35
N THR A 687 -6.90 -22.30 21.34
CA THR A 687 -7.69 -21.31 22.07
C THR A 687 -7.65 -21.48 23.60
N ASP A 688 -7.20 -22.64 24.07
CA ASP A 688 -7.02 -23.00 25.48
C ASP A 688 -5.58 -22.71 25.99
N ARG A 689 -4.76 -22.04 25.18
CA ARG A 689 -3.38 -21.68 25.51
C ARG A 689 -3.21 -20.17 25.59
N ASP A 690 -2.21 -19.77 26.36
CA ASP A 690 -1.86 -18.36 26.57
C ASP A 690 -0.57 -17.98 25.81
N THR A 691 -0.18 -16.72 25.95
CA THR A 691 1.01 -16.16 25.32
C THR A 691 2.31 -16.69 25.93
N GLU A 692 2.27 -17.18 27.18
CA GLU A 692 3.42 -17.81 27.85
C GLU A 692 3.73 -19.18 27.26
N TRP A 693 2.70 -20.00 27.07
CA TRP A 693 2.79 -21.26 26.35
C TRP A 693 3.36 -21.05 24.95
N LEU A 694 2.79 -20.10 24.20
CA LEU A 694 3.26 -19.80 22.84
C LEU A 694 4.75 -19.41 22.83
N ARG A 695 5.20 -18.59 23.80
CA ARG A 695 6.61 -18.20 23.90
C ARG A 695 7.51 -19.40 24.13
N LYS A 696 7.11 -20.30 25.03
CA LYS A 696 7.85 -21.55 25.32
C LYS A 696 7.93 -22.45 24.10
N GLU A 697 6.82 -22.68 23.41
CA GLU A 697 6.79 -23.49 22.19
C GLU A 697 7.68 -22.91 21.09
N LEU A 698 7.55 -21.61 20.80
CA LEU A 698 8.37 -20.95 19.79
C LEU A 698 9.86 -20.94 20.14
N ALA A 699 10.22 -21.00 21.43
CA ALA A 699 11.61 -21.13 21.85
C ALA A 699 12.19 -22.53 21.54
N THR A 700 11.35 -23.58 21.51
CA THR A 700 11.78 -24.93 21.08
C THR A 700 12.00 -25.05 19.58
N TRP A 701 11.33 -24.20 18.79
CA TRP A 701 11.52 -24.10 17.34
C TRP A 701 12.88 -23.46 17.07
N LYS A 702 13.95 -24.26 17.00
CA LYS A 702 15.29 -23.80 16.59
C LYS A 702 15.18 -23.03 15.27
N ARG A 703 15.17 -21.69 15.33
CA ARG A 703 15.20 -20.87 14.12
C ARG A 703 16.58 -21.02 13.49
N PRO A 704 16.70 -21.41 12.21
CA PRO A 704 18.00 -21.51 11.55
C PRO A 704 18.79 -20.19 11.42
N ASN A 705 18.37 -19.08 12.03
CA ASN A 705 18.99 -17.77 11.82
C ASN A 705 19.02 -16.79 13.01
N ASP A 706 18.62 -17.18 14.23
CA ASP A 706 18.73 -16.24 15.37
C ASP A 706 20.21 -15.99 15.77
N ALA A 707 21.11 -16.94 15.47
CA ALA A 707 22.56 -16.72 15.61
C ALA A 707 23.15 -15.82 14.51
N ASN A 708 22.57 -15.76 13.31
CA ASN A 708 23.15 -15.07 12.15
C ASN A 708 22.69 -13.61 11.99
N ASN A 709 21.54 -13.22 12.56
CA ASN A 709 21.10 -11.82 12.51
C ASN A 709 21.78 -10.94 13.57
N MET A 710 22.23 -11.49 14.70
CA MET A 710 23.08 -10.76 15.65
C MET A 710 24.57 -10.76 15.26
N SER A 711 25.04 -11.82 14.57
CA SER A 711 26.47 -11.99 14.25
C SER A 711 26.89 -11.55 12.84
N ARG A 712 25.97 -11.38 11.87
CA ARG A 712 26.31 -10.68 10.60
C ARG A 712 26.28 -9.15 10.72
N GLU A 713 25.68 -8.60 11.79
CA GLU A 713 25.76 -7.17 12.16
C GLU A 713 27.02 -6.84 12.99
N HIS A 714 27.79 -7.82 13.44
CA HIS A 714 29.11 -7.62 14.04
C HIS A 714 30.18 -8.09 13.06
N GLY A 715 30.99 -7.16 12.57
CA GLY A 715 32.08 -7.44 11.64
C GLY A 715 32.99 -8.57 12.10
N ARG A 716 33.66 -9.18 11.11
CA ARG A 716 34.86 -10.00 11.28
C ARG A 716 35.66 -9.51 12.49
N ARG A 717 35.62 -10.24 13.60
CA ARG A 717 36.42 -9.93 14.77
C ARG A 717 37.86 -10.36 14.51
N THR A 718 38.77 -9.39 14.54
CA THR A 718 40.07 -9.57 15.20
C THR A 718 39.92 -9.07 16.64
N GLY A 719 40.14 -9.97 17.61
CA GLY A 719 40.69 -9.65 18.95
C GLY A 719 39.78 -9.11 20.07
N SER A 720 39.52 -10.00 21.03
CA SER A 720 39.37 -9.79 22.50
C SER A 720 38.05 -9.30 23.15
N PRO A 721 37.74 -9.75 24.40
CA PRO A 721 36.39 -9.77 24.96
C PRO A 721 36.12 -8.65 25.98
N VAL A 722 34.89 -8.13 26.01
CA VAL A 722 34.39 -7.23 27.05
C VAL A 722 33.26 -7.90 27.83
N ILE A 723 33.33 -7.68 29.14
CA ILE A 723 32.70 -8.35 30.27
C ILE A 723 31.20 -7.99 30.39
N ASN A 724 30.40 -8.95 30.83
CA ASN A 724 28.97 -8.85 31.11
C ASN A 724 28.76 -8.69 32.63
N PRO A 725 28.02 -7.69 33.16
CA PRO A 725 27.64 -7.67 34.56
C PRO A 725 26.19 -8.12 34.76
N SER A 726 26.04 -9.31 35.35
CA SER A 726 24.78 -9.83 35.87
C SER A 726 24.47 -9.23 37.25
N TRP A 727 23.31 -8.61 37.38
CA TRP A 727 22.68 -8.34 38.68
C TRP A 727 21.89 -9.57 39.14
N ARG A 728 22.28 -10.17 40.27
CA ARG A 728 21.39 -10.97 41.12
C ARG A 728 21.70 -10.67 42.58
N SER A 729 20.69 -10.16 43.26
CA SER A 729 20.57 -10.12 44.71
C SER A 729 20.36 -11.53 45.28
N ASN A 730 21.05 -11.86 46.37
CA ASN A 730 20.44 -12.44 47.57
C ASN A 730 21.48 -12.50 48.69
N GLU A 731 21.10 -11.91 49.83
CA GLU A 731 21.81 -11.96 51.10
C GLU A 731 21.48 -13.25 51.88
N ASN A 732 22.44 -13.59 52.74
CA ASN A 732 22.36 -14.38 53.97
C ASN A 732 22.15 -15.90 53.90
N GLN A 733 23.19 -16.65 54.30
CA GLN A 733 23.33 -17.09 55.70
C GLN A 733 24.75 -17.58 56.03
N SER A 734 25.22 -17.15 57.21
CA SER A 734 26.43 -17.51 57.94
C SER A 734 26.57 -19.03 58.18
N ARG A 735 27.69 -19.65 57.79
CA ARG A 735 28.86 -20.03 58.61
C ARG A 735 28.63 -21.05 59.75
N LEU A 736 29.33 -22.17 59.56
CA LEU A 736 30.11 -23.00 60.50
C LEU A 736 29.37 -24.10 61.30
N SER A 737 29.75 -25.34 61.00
CA SER A 737 29.81 -26.45 61.94
C SER A 737 31.09 -26.34 62.81
N PRO A 738 31.21 -27.08 63.92
CA PRO A 738 30.19 -27.61 64.84
C PRO A 738 29.87 -26.64 65.99
#